data_AF-A0A8J6FFJ1-F1
#
_entry.id   AF-A0A8J6FFJ1-F1
#
_cell.length_a   1.000
_cell.length_b   1.000
_cell.length_c   1.000
_cell.angle_alpha   90.00
_cell.angle_beta   90.00
_cell.angle_gamma   90.00
#
_symmetry.space_group_name_H-M   'P 1'
#
loop_
_entity.id
_entity.type
_entity.pdbx_description
1 polymer ?
#
loop_
_entity_poly.entity_id
_entity_poly.type
_entity_poly.pdbx_seq_one_letter_code
_entity_poly.pdbx_strand_id
1 'polypeptide(L)'
;GTSGDKDKAAGAAALQALRHTLTDYQNKLGSASNELETQKCVSARMKEELESSRKTIHTLRINIENVRSQQLVSEKELQSLGAACAERDSQIIQLQTELVKIHEGWEKEQRRATECECELQKITLTCQKDAEEKFSFLHGLYQRLVAGCVLLKEPESMMDNFSWPELCVILQENVNALISDLRQAKEKVSHLEYACKNKADVLRDLQKKHEDSLDRLAQQMKEQQNAWQKKTKDLEQHYSVLLGETNSRAQKYQRIAEKSKDKISIYEKTKDQMALENVHVKNLLIGTENDHKSLLAACALLAGALYPLYSRAATLAAQRNFLEDQMNTYVAVQSEIRSLVQALSDSEVKRNANAKRSPKHPRCMKRVFRRGVIAVLAANRLQTLGRSSRTLFMWQEGTNKGPGLLVRPGGGQNGKALTGPDEMMRCQEAWKWVTSTDLLSTISSSMSDLLGVLNQRDPDSRSQRLLIATARNCFSKLMSKLDVRSEARCLQLRRYSIAVPPDSLVRRLTRGLHRINTQRTTSDLTSTTPIVKCLAILKKQILAFTQRLHASEVERRSLRLELSGIKQKISEISKDVGGIETFKAQDKQSKVISYEKFRTVFDELNSALLREHEAQILLHEQSQQLLELSHKIELHSQEEAEKDQTLEETVKSLTEMKMELWRKDQLLRQQDRQLSQLEQDKRRLEESISSAESALRTAAREKEVLLNYMKSVAAAFQKIRDQTSLPKTATLRQDFIFQLPKIPPKMFETEEYTGGPDFTVFESMINSFLDIYQLACSRAATLDSQTMLDAGTMPSTGELHPKRSAAEFVPLQPEPDFSQSHANFSNINSRTFQPIRFSSVNDLTQTTTPDLAARTHPLPSQR
;
A
#
# COMPACT_ATOMS: atom_id res chain seq x y z
N GLY A 1 18.30 9.60 103.28
CA GLY A 1 19.29 8.91 102.43
C GLY A 1 18.72 7.55 102.11
N THR A 2 18.89 6.97 100.93
CA THR A 2 19.77 7.22 99.78
C THR A 2 19.17 6.35 98.67
N SER A 3 18.52 6.90 97.64
CA SER A 3 19.13 7.22 96.34
C SER A 3 19.92 6.07 95.67
N GLY A 4 19.46 4.81 95.80
CA GLY A 4 20.15 3.65 95.22
C GLY A 4 19.42 2.91 94.09
N ASP A 5 18.08 2.94 94.02
CA ASP A 5 17.33 2.00 93.16
C ASP A 5 16.70 2.59 91.89
N LYS A 6 16.67 3.92 91.71
CA LYS A 6 16.12 4.52 90.48
C LYS A 6 17.13 4.62 89.33
N ASP A 7 18.43 4.71 89.63
CA ASP A 7 19.46 4.84 88.59
C ASP A 7 19.78 3.51 87.88
N LYS A 8 19.57 2.36 88.55
CA LYS A 8 19.71 1.03 87.93
C LYS A 8 18.58 0.70 86.94
N ALA A 9 17.35 1.14 87.20
CA ALA A 9 16.21 0.91 86.30
C ALA A 9 16.26 1.82 85.05
N ALA A 10 16.67 3.09 85.21
CA ALA A 10 16.87 4.01 84.09
C ALA A 10 18.05 3.60 83.20
N GLY A 11 19.16 3.16 83.81
CA GLY A 11 20.32 2.61 83.08
C GLY A 11 19.99 1.32 82.31
N ALA A 12 19.18 0.42 82.88
CA ALA A 12 18.73 -0.80 82.21
C ALA A 12 17.80 -0.50 81.03
N ALA A 13 16.85 0.44 81.17
CA ALA A 13 15.95 0.85 80.10
C ALA A 13 16.72 1.55 78.95
N ALA A 14 17.68 2.42 79.27
CA ALA A 14 18.54 3.07 78.27
C ALA A 14 19.44 2.06 77.52
N LEU A 15 20.01 1.07 78.23
CA LEU A 15 20.76 -0.02 77.60
C LEU A 15 19.87 -0.92 76.73
N GLN A 16 18.62 -1.12 77.12
CA GLN A 16 17.66 -1.89 76.32
C GLN A 16 17.24 -1.13 75.06
N ALA A 17 17.02 0.19 75.14
CA ALA A 17 16.77 1.05 73.97
C ALA A 17 17.97 1.08 73.03
N LEU A 18 19.20 1.23 73.55
CA LEU A 18 20.41 1.16 72.74
C LEU A 18 20.58 -0.20 72.06
N ARG A 19 20.27 -1.31 72.74
CA ARG A 19 20.25 -2.65 72.13
C ARG A 19 19.25 -2.75 70.98
N HIS A 20 18.03 -2.25 71.15
CA HIS A 20 17.02 -2.24 70.06
C HIS A 20 17.48 -1.38 68.88
N THR A 21 18.03 -0.19 69.13
CA THR A 21 18.57 0.65 68.04
C THR A 21 19.76 -0.02 67.35
N LEU A 22 20.64 -0.71 68.07
CA LEU A 22 21.77 -1.44 67.49
C LEU A 22 21.28 -2.61 66.63
N THR A 23 20.28 -3.36 67.09
CA THR A 23 19.66 -4.44 66.31
C THR A 23 18.95 -3.90 65.07
N ASP A 24 18.31 -2.74 65.17
CA ASP A 24 17.68 -2.08 64.02
C ASP A 24 18.72 -1.61 62.99
N TYR A 25 19.84 -1.06 63.44
CA TYR A 25 20.96 -0.71 62.56
C TYR A 25 21.62 -1.96 61.94
N GLN A 26 21.78 -3.05 62.69
CA GLN A 26 22.26 -4.32 62.15
C GLN A 26 21.30 -4.90 61.11
N ASN A 27 19.99 -4.86 61.37
CA ASN A 27 18.97 -5.32 60.43
C ASN A 27 18.93 -4.45 59.17
N LYS A 28 19.03 -3.13 59.30
CA LYS A 28 19.12 -2.20 58.17
C LYS A 28 20.39 -2.44 57.36
N LEU A 29 21.53 -2.61 58.01
CA LEU A 29 22.79 -2.93 57.34
C LEU A 29 22.70 -4.28 56.61
N GLY A 30 22.06 -5.29 57.23
CA GLY A 30 21.78 -6.58 56.60
C GLY A 30 20.87 -6.44 55.38
N SER A 31 19.79 -5.64 55.47
CA SER A 31 18.89 -5.38 54.35
C SER A 31 19.58 -4.65 53.19
N ALA A 32 20.38 -3.63 53.49
CA ALA A 32 21.14 -2.88 52.49
C ALA A 32 22.25 -3.76 51.84
N SER A 33 22.89 -4.64 52.61
CA SER A 33 23.85 -5.60 52.08
C SER A 33 23.20 -6.62 51.16
N ASN A 34 22.01 -7.11 51.52
CA ASN A 34 21.24 -8.02 50.67
C ASN A 34 20.79 -7.32 49.38
N GLU A 35 20.30 -6.08 49.48
CA GLU A 35 19.92 -5.28 48.32
C GLU A 35 21.12 -5.03 47.39
N LEU A 36 22.29 -4.71 47.96
CA LEU A 36 23.52 -4.57 47.18
C LEU A 36 23.91 -5.87 46.45
N GLU A 37 23.79 -7.02 47.10
CA GLU A 37 24.02 -8.32 46.44
C GLU A 37 22.99 -8.61 45.35
N THR A 38 21.71 -8.25 45.55
CA THR A 38 20.71 -8.37 44.48
C THR A 38 21.04 -7.47 43.29
N GLN A 39 21.48 -6.23 43.52
CA GLN A 39 21.90 -5.32 42.45
C GLN A 39 23.13 -5.82 41.72
N LYS A 40 24.12 -6.39 42.42
CA LYS A 40 25.28 -7.03 41.78
C LYS A 40 24.87 -8.21 40.90
N CYS A 41 23.94 -9.04 41.37
CA CYS A 41 23.41 -10.17 40.59
C CYS A 41 22.69 -9.70 39.32
N VAL A 42 21.88 -8.64 39.41
CA VAL A 42 21.21 -8.03 38.26
C VAL A 42 22.23 -7.40 37.30
N SER A 43 23.24 -6.70 37.82
CA SER A 43 24.33 -6.12 37.02
C SER A 43 25.12 -7.20 36.27
N ALA A 44 25.40 -8.34 36.90
CA ALA A 44 26.06 -9.47 36.26
C ALA A 44 25.20 -10.04 35.11
N ARG A 45 23.91 -10.25 35.35
CA ARG A 45 22.96 -10.69 34.31
C ARG A 45 22.89 -9.72 33.13
N MET A 46 22.79 -8.42 33.40
CA MET A 46 22.81 -7.40 32.33
C MET A 46 24.10 -7.42 31.51
N LYS A 47 25.27 -7.66 32.14
CA LYS A 47 26.54 -7.81 31.41
C LYS A 47 26.54 -9.03 30.50
N GLU A 48 26.03 -10.16 30.98
CA GLU A 48 25.90 -11.38 30.17
C GLU A 48 24.95 -11.18 28.98
N GLU A 49 23.81 -10.52 29.20
CA GLU A 49 22.87 -10.17 28.14
C GLU A 49 23.51 -9.23 27.11
N LEU A 50 24.27 -8.22 27.55
CA LEU A 50 24.98 -7.28 26.67
C LEU A 50 26.05 -8.01 25.83
N GLU A 51 26.81 -8.92 26.44
CA GLU A 51 27.77 -9.76 25.72
C GLU A 51 27.09 -10.72 24.74
N SER A 52 25.94 -11.28 25.10
CA SER A 52 25.14 -12.11 24.19
C SER A 52 24.64 -11.29 22.99
N SER A 53 24.14 -10.08 23.23
CA SER A 53 23.69 -9.15 22.19
C SER A 53 24.85 -8.75 21.27
N ARG A 54 26.02 -8.41 21.82
CA ARG A 54 27.25 -8.15 21.03
C ARG A 54 27.62 -9.30 20.12
N LYS A 55 27.55 -10.55 20.61
CA LYS A 55 27.80 -11.75 19.79
C LYS A 55 26.79 -11.87 18.65
N THR A 56 25.50 -11.65 18.92
CA THR A 56 24.47 -11.67 17.85
C THR A 56 24.65 -10.57 16.81
N ILE A 57 25.03 -9.36 17.23
CA ILE A 57 25.33 -8.26 16.30
C ILE A 57 26.54 -8.62 15.44
N HIS A 58 27.56 -9.24 16.02
CA HIS A 58 28.74 -9.68 15.29
C HIS A 58 28.41 -10.76 14.24
N THR A 59 27.61 -11.78 14.61
CA THR A 59 27.17 -12.81 13.65
C THR A 59 26.29 -12.23 12.55
N LEU A 60 25.38 -11.31 12.88
CA LEU A 60 24.58 -10.59 11.89
C LEU A 60 25.45 -9.76 10.93
N ARG A 61 26.50 -9.09 11.43
CA ARG A 61 27.44 -8.34 10.59
C ARG A 61 28.19 -9.26 9.63
N ILE A 62 28.68 -10.41 10.10
CA ILE A 62 29.33 -11.41 9.24
C ILE A 62 28.34 -11.92 8.17
N ASN A 63 27.10 -12.21 8.56
CA ASN A 63 26.08 -12.68 7.62
C ASN A 63 25.75 -11.63 6.56
N ILE A 64 25.66 -10.34 6.93
CA ILE A 64 25.46 -9.25 5.98
C ILE A 64 26.63 -9.16 5.00
N GLU A 65 27.87 -9.29 5.48
CA GLU A 65 29.05 -9.26 4.62
C GLU A 65 29.11 -10.47 3.66
N ASN A 66 28.73 -11.65 4.15
CA ASN A 66 28.59 -12.86 3.33
C ASN A 66 27.51 -12.70 2.25
N VAL A 67 26.35 -12.11 2.58
CA VAL A 67 25.29 -11.85 1.59
C VAL A 67 25.74 -10.80 0.57
N ARG A 68 26.46 -9.75 0.99
CA ARG A 68 27.03 -8.74 0.09
C ARG A 68 28.04 -9.34 -0.89
N SER A 69 28.93 -10.20 -0.41
CA SER A 69 29.89 -10.89 -1.28
C SER A 69 29.20 -11.85 -2.26
N GLN A 70 28.17 -12.58 -1.83
CA GLN A 70 27.34 -13.40 -2.73
C GLN A 70 26.63 -12.56 -3.78
N GLN A 71 26.05 -11.42 -3.40
CA GLN A 71 25.42 -10.50 -4.35
C GLN A 71 26.42 -10.04 -5.42
N LEU A 72 27.64 -9.69 -5.02
CA LEU A 72 28.68 -9.23 -5.96
C LEU A 72 29.13 -10.35 -6.91
N VAL A 73 29.14 -11.61 -6.47
CA VAL A 73 29.39 -12.77 -7.34
C VAL A 73 28.25 -12.95 -8.33
N SER A 74 27.00 -12.92 -7.87
CA SER A 74 25.82 -13.02 -8.74
C SER A 74 25.72 -11.86 -9.75
N GLU A 75 26.12 -10.64 -9.36
CA GLU A 75 26.20 -9.50 -10.28
C GLU A 75 27.25 -9.72 -11.38
N LYS A 76 28.42 -10.30 -11.04
CA LYS A 76 29.43 -10.67 -12.04
C LYS A 76 28.95 -11.78 -12.97
N GLU A 77 28.22 -12.77 -12.45
CA GLU A 77 27.59 -13.82 -13.26
C GLU A 77 26.51 -13.26 -14.20
N LEU A 78 25.71 -12.29 -13.73
CA LEU A 78 24.76 -11.59 -14.58
C LEU A 78 25.44 -10.81 -15.70
N GLN A 79 26.56 -10.14 -15.39
CA GLN A 79 27.35 -9.43 -16.40
C GLN A 79 27.95 -10.40 -17.43
N SER A 80 28.49 -11.55 -17.00
CA SER A 80 29.04 -12.54 -17.92
C SER A 80 27.97 -13.20 -18.80
N LEU A 81 26.79 -13.48 -18.23
CA LEU A 81 25.63 -13.94 -18.98
C LEU A 81 25.12 -12.88 -19.96
N GLY A 82 25.12 -11.61 -19.58
CA GLY A 82 24.79 -10.49 -20.45
C GLY A 82 25.74 -10.40 -21.65
N ALA A 83 27.05 -10.53 -21.42
CA ALA A 83 28.04 -10.58 -22.48
C ALA A 83 27.87 -11.80 -23.40
N ALA A 84 27.61 -12.98 -22.83
CA ALA A 84 27.35 -14.19 -23.61
C ALA A 84 26.04 -14.09 -24.43
N CYS A 85 25.03 -13.37 -23.94
CA CYS A 85 23.82 -13.08 -24.72
C CYS A 85 24.14 -12.15 -25.89
N ALA A 86 24.90 -11.07 -25.68
CA ALA A 86 25.32 -10.17 -26.77
C ALA A 86 26.15 -10.89 -27.85
N GLU A 87 26.99 -11.84 -27.46
CA GLU A 87 27.75 -12.67 -28.39
C GLU A 87 26.83 -13.62 -29.18
N ARG A 88 25.87 -14.27 -28.52
CA ARG A 88 24.85 -15.10 -29.17
C ARG A 88 24.00 -14.30 -30.15
N ASP A 89 23.60 -13.09 -29.78
CA ASP A 89 22.83 -12.20 -30.66
C ASP A 89 23.65 -11.81 -31.89
N SER A 90 24.95 -11.55 -31.71
CA SER A 90 25.87 -11.29 -32.83
C SER A 90 25.98 -12.50 -33.77
N GLN A 91 26.05 -13.72 -33.22
CA GLN A 91 26.03 -14.96 -34.01
C GLN A 91 24.70 -15.16 -34.75
N ILE A 92 23.57 -14.83 -34.11
CA ILE A 92 22.24 -14.91 -34.75
C ILE A 92 22.17 -13.94 -35.92
N ILE A 93 22.61 -12.69 -35.74
CA ILE A 93 22.66 -11.69 -36.83
C ILE A 93 23.55 -12.20 -37.98
N GLN A 94 24.72 -12.75 -37.66
CA GLN A 94 25.60 -13.32 -38.68
C GLN A 94 24.91 -14.46 -39.45
N LEU A 95 24.30 -15.43 -38.75
CA LEU A 95 23.59 -16.55 -39.37
C LEU A 95 22.39 -16.09 -40.19
N GLN A 96 21.66 -15.06 -39.75
CA GLN A 96 20.59 -14.44 -40.53
C GLN A 96 21.11 -13.85 -41.84
N THR A 97 22.24 -13.14 -41.81
CA THR A 97 22.84 -12.61 -43.05
C THR A 97 23.36 -13.71 -43.98
N GLU A 98 23.90 -14.80 -43.44
CA GLU A 98 24.33 -15.95 -44.24
C GLU A 98 23.14 -16.67 -44.88
N LEU A 99 22.03 -16.83 -44.16
CA LEU A 99 20.78 -17.40 -44.70
C LEU A 99 20.22 -16.54 -45.85
N VAL A 100 20.22 -15.22 -45.70
CA VAL A 100 19.78 -14.31 -46.78
C VAL A 100 20.69 -14.46 -48.02
N LYS A 101 22.01 -14.51 -47.83
CA LYS A 101 22.96 -14.73 -48.94
C LYS A 101 22.76 -16.07 -49.64
N ILE A 102 22.53 -17.15 -48.88
CA ILE A 102 22.26 -18.48 -49.46
C ILE A 102 20.94 -18.46 -50.21
N HIS A 103 19.91 -17.79 -49.69
CA HIS A 103 18.62 -17.66 -50.35
C HIS A 103 18.74 -16.91 -51.69
N GLU A 104 19.42 -15.77 -51.71
CA GLU A 104 19.71 -15.03 -52.95
C GLU A 104 20.54 -15.86 -53.95
N GLY A 105 21.50 -16.66 -53.45
CA GLY A 105 22.29 -17.58 -54.26
C GLY A 105 21.44 -18.69 -54.89
N TRP A 106 20.51 -19.26 -54.12
CA TRP A 106 19.56 -20.26 -54.59
C TRP A 106 18.58 -19.67 -55.62
N GLU A 107 18.05 -18.47 -55.41
CA GLU A 107 17.18 -17.80 -56.40
C GLU A 107 17.91 -17.49 -57.71
N LYS A 108 19.20 -17.14 -57.65
CA LYS A 108 20.05 -16.99 -58.85
C LYS A 108 20.21 -18.32 -59.57
N GLU A 109 20.45 -19.41 -58.85
CA GLU A 109 20.58 -20.74 -59.45
C GLU A 109 19.27 -21.24 -60.05
N GLN A 110 18.15 -21.00 -59.37
CA GLN A 110 16.81 -21.29 -59.87
C GLN A 110 16.57 -20.60 -61.22
N ARG A 111 16.93 -19.32 -61.35
CA ARG A 111 16.83 -18.58 -62.62
C ARG A 111 17.72 -19.20 -63.71
N ARG A 112 18.97 -19.52 -63.39
CA ARG A 112 19.88 -20.19 -64.33
C ARG A 112 19.34 -21.55 -64.79
N ALA A 113 18.76 -22.34 -63.89
CA ALA A 113 18.16 -23.63 -64.23
C ALA A 113 16.98 -23.45 -65.20
N THR A 114 16.10 -22.47 -64.97
CA THR A 114 14.99 -22.18 -65.90
C THR A 114 15.46 -21.70 -67.27
N GLU A 115 16.54 -20.92 -67.33
CA GLU A 115 17.18 -20.50 -68.59
C GLU A 115 17.76 -21.71 -69.33
N CYS A 116 18.49 -22.58 -68.64
CA CYS A 116 19.01 -23.84 -69.20
C CYS A 116 17.90 -24.77 -69.69
N GLU A 117 16.79 -24.88 -68.97
CA GLU A 117 15.62 -25.66 -69.41
C GLU A 117 15.00 -25.08 -70.70
N CYS A 118 14.89 -23.75 -70.81
CA CYS A 118 14.41 -23.10 -72.03
C CYS A 118 15.33 -23.37 -73.22
N GLU A 119 16.66 -23.31 -73.02
CA GLU A 119 17.62 -23.65 -74.06
C GLU A 119 17.60 -25.14 -74.44
N LEU A 120 17.44 -26.04 -73.48
CA LEU A 120 17.25 -27.47 -73.75
C LEU A 120 15.97 -27.73 -74.56
N GLN A 121 14.88 -27.04 -74.26
CA GLN A 121 13.64 -27.15 -75.04
C GLN A 121 13.84 -26.68 -76.50
N LYS A 122 14.57 -25.57 -76.72
CA LYS A 122 14.94 -25.11 -78.07
C LYS A 122 15.78 -26.15 -78.81
N ILE A 123 16.83 -26.69 -78.17
CA ILE A 123 17.69 -27.72 -78.77
C ILE A 123 16.87 -28.97 -79.10
N THR A 124 15.99 -29.41 -78.19
CA THR A 124 15.12 -30.57 -78.41
C THR A 124 14.22 -30.38 -79.62
N LEU A 125 13.61 -29.21 -79.78
CA LEU A 125 12.81 -28.86 -80.97
C LEU A 125 13.64 -28.90 -82.25
N THR A 126 14.88 -28.39 -82.23
CA THR A 126 15.76 -28.44 -83.42
C THR A 126 16.19 -29.87 -83.78
N CYS A 127 16.48 -30.72 -82.79
CA CYS A 127 16.81 -32.13 -83.01
C CYS A 127 15.62 -32.92 -83.57
N GLN A 128 14.39 -32.62 -83.11
CA GLN A 128 13.17 -33.24 -83.67
C GLN A 128 13.00 -32.89 -85.14
N LYS A 129 13.17 -31.62 -85.50
CA LYS A 129 13.08 -31.17 -86.90
C LYS A 129 14.15 -31.83 -87.79
N ASP A 130 15.40 -31.91 -87.34
CA ASP A 130 16.49 -32.58 -88.07
C ASP A 130 16.23 -34.09 -88.24
N ALA A 131 15.62 -34.75 -87.24
CA ALA A 131 15.22 -36.14 -87.36
C ALA A 131 14.12 -36.34 -88.43
N GLU A 132 13.11 -35.46 -88.49
CA GLU A 132 12.06 -35.49 -89.52
C GLU A 132 12.63 -35.28 -90.94
N GLU A 133 13.59 -34.36 -91.10
CA GLU A 133 14.31 -34.13 -92.36
C GLU A 133 15.14 -35.37 -92.77
N LYS A 134 15.78 -36.07 -91.83
CA LYS A 134 16.52 -37.31 -92.10
C LYS A 134 15.60 -38.49 -92.44
N PHE A 135 14.46 -38.63 -91.77
CA PHE A 135 13.48 -39.67 -92.08
C PHE A 135 12.85 -39.49 -93.46
N SER A 136 12.54 -38.25 -93.85
CA SER A 136 12.03 -37.94 -95.18
C SER A 136 13.07 -38.19 -96.29
N PHE A 137 14.36 -37.92 -96.03
CA PHE A 137 15.45 -38.29 -96.96
C PHE A 137 15.59 -39.82 -97.13
N LEU A 138 15.59 -40.58 -96.04
CA LEU A 138 15.66 -42.05 -96.07
C LEU A 138 14.47 -42.67 -96.81
N HIS A 139 13.27 -42.13 -96.61
CA HIS A 139 12.08 -42.56 -97.34
C HIS A 139 12.23 -42.35 -98.87
N GLY A 140 12.83 -41.23 -99.30
CA GLY A 140 13.14 -40.97 -100.71
C GLY A 140 14.27 -41.81 -101.30
N LEU A 141 15.18 -42.34 -100.47
CA LEU A 141 16.21 -43.30 -100.87
C LEU A 141 15.64 -44.71 -101.01
N TYR A 142 14.80 -45.11 -100.07
CA TYR A 142 14.07 -46.38 -100.09
C TYR A 142 13.19 -46.50 -101.35
N GLN A 143 12.48 -45.44 -101.73
CA GLN A 143 11.69 -45.43 -102.98
C GLN A 143 12.54 -45.58 -104.24
N ARG A 144 13.79 -45.09 -104.25
CA ARG A 144 14.72 -45.25 -105.39
C ARG A 144 15.33 -46.64 -105.50
N LEU A 145 15.57 -47.30 -104.36
CA LEU A 145 16.16 -48.64 -104.31
C LEU A 145 15.16 -49.73 -104.72
N VAL A 146 13.87 -49.50 -104.51
CA VAL A 146 12.78 -50.38 -104.96
C VAL A 146 12.58 -50.33 -106.50
N ALA A 147 13.20 -49.38 -107.21
CA ALA A 147 12.94 -49.12 -108.64
C ALA A 147 13.90 -49.79 -109.66
N GLY A 148 14.86 -50.66 -109.30
CA GLY A 148 15.53 -51.54 -110.29
C GLY A 148 16.94 -52.09 -109.99
N CYS A 149 17.15 -53.39 -110.27
CA CYS A 149 18.40 -54.20 -110.21
C CYS A 149 19.11 -54.33 -111.58
N VAL A 150 20.34 -54.90 -111.69
CA VAL A 150 20.78 -55.86 -112.77
C VAL A 150 22.27 -56.38 -112.67
N LEU A 151 22.37 -57.72 -112.54
CA LEU A 151 23.19 -58.79 -113.17
C LEU A 151 24.74 -58.82 -113.26
N LEU A 152 25.30 -60.01 -113.00
CA LEU A 152 26.50 -60.57 -113.66
C LEU A 152 26.28 -62.05 -114.06
N LYS A 153 26.67 -62.41 -115.29
CA LYS A 153 26.65 -63.74 -115.94
C LYS A 153 28.04 -64.41 -115.86
N GLU A 154 28.08 -65.75 -115.79
CA GLU A 154 29.24 -66.60 -116.08
C GLU A 154 29.22 -67.11 -117.54
N PRO A 155 30.38 -67.51 -118.12
CA PRO A 155 30.42 -68.35 -119.31
C PRO A 155 31.22 -69.66 -119.18
N GLU A 156 30.88 -70.55 -120.12
CA GLU A 156 31.18 -71.97 -120.26
C GLU A 156 32.59 -72.31 -120.81
N SER A 157 33.02 -73.54 -120.54
CA SER A 157 34.19 -74.25 -121.03
C SER A 157 34.04 -74.79 -122.46
N MET A 158 35.11 -74.80 -123.26
CA MET A 158 35.23 -75.64 -124.47
C MET A 158 36.43 -76.58 -124.36
N MET A 159 36.15 -77.88 -124.47
CA MET A 159 37.08 -78.98 -124.70
C MET A 159 36.63 -79.64 -126.01
N ASP A 160 37.54 -79.97 -126.93
CA ASP A 160 37.36 -81.12 -127.84
C ASP A 160 38.65 -81.54 -128.55
N ASN A 161 38.78 -82.87 -128.70
CA ASN A 161 39.80 -83.68 -129.38
C ASN A 161 41.04 -84.07 -128.55
N PHE A 162 40.83 -84.90 -127.54
CA PHE A 162 41.89 -85.67 -126.90
C PHE A 162 41.72 -87.17 -127.19
N SER A 163 42.80 -87.82 -127.63
CA SER A 163 42.89 -89.28 -127.70
C SER A 163 42.74 -89.88 -126.29
N TRP A 164 42.22 -91.09 -126.14
CA TRP A 164 41.94 -91.70 -124.82
C TRP A 164 43.08 -91.59 -123.77
N PRO A 165 44.38 -91.67 -124.13
CA PRO A 165 45.48 -91.38 -123.21
C PRO A 165 45.56 -89.90 -122.81
N GLU A 166 45.38 -88.97 -123.75
CA GLU A 166 45.39 -87.53 -123.48
C GLU A 166 44.16 -87.09 -122.67
N LEU A 167 43.01 -87.72 -122.90
CA LEU A 167 41.78 -87.50 -122.13
C LEU A 167 41.94 -88.05 -120.71
N CYS A 168 42.63 -89.19 -120.54
CA CYS A 168 43.04 -89.69 -119.22
C CYS A 168 44.08 -88.79 -118.53
N VAL A 169 45.04 -88.20 -119.27
CA VAL A 169 46.02 -87.24 -118.73
C VAL A 169 45.31 -85.96 -118.29
N ILE A 170 44.36 -85.45 -119.08
CA ILE A 170 43.60 -84.24 -118.73
C ILE A 170 42.56 -84.52 -117.66
N LEU A 171 41.92 -85.69 -117.66
CA LEU A 171 41.11 -86.11 -116.52
C LEU A 171 41.98 -86.25 -115.27
N GLN A 172 43.20 -86.78 -115.37
CA GLN A 172 44.12 -86.89 -114.23
C GLN A 172 44.62 -85.52 -113.78
N GLU A 173 44.92 -84.59 -114.69
CA GLU A 173 45.32 -83.21 -114.38
C GLU A 173 44.16 -82.41 -113.81
N ASN A 174 42.95 -82.53 -114.36
CA ASN A 174 41.73 -81.92 -113.83
C ASN A 174 41.37 -82.52 -112.47
N VAL A 175 41.50 -83.84 -112.29
CA VAL A 175 41.32 -84.50 -110.99
C VAL A 175 42.40 -84.05 -110.01
N ASN A 176 43.65 -83.91 -110.43
CA ASN A 176 44.73 -83.41 -109.58
C ASN A 176 44.55 -81.92 -109.22
N ALA A 177 44.08 -81.09 -110.16
CA ALA A 177 43.72 -79.69 -109.95
C ALA A 177 42.54 -79.57 -108.99
N LEU A 178 41.47 -80.35 -109.21
CA LEU A 178 40.35 -80.45 -108.28
C LEU A 178 40.80 -80.95 -106.91
N ILE A 179 41.71 -81.93 -106.81
CA ILE A 179 42.28 -82.38 -105.53
C ILE A 179 43.09 -81.26 -104.85
N SER A 180 43.86 -80.47 -105.62
CA SER A 180 44.61 -79.32 -105.12
C SER A 180 43.68 -78.21 -104.62
N ASP A 181 42.64 -77.89 -105.39
CA ASP A 181 41.62 -76.91 -105.04
C ASP A 181 40.81 -77.37 -103.83
N LEU A 182 40.50 -78.66 -103.72
CA LEU A 182 39.83 -79.24 -102.55
C LEU A 182 40.73 -79.20 -101.31
N ARG A 183 42.05 -79.42 -101.47
CA ARG A 183 43.03 -79.26 -100.39
C ARG A 183 43.14 -77.80 -99.97
N GLN A 184 43.24 -76.87 -100.91
CA GLN A 184 43.32 -75.43 -100.63
C GLN A 184 42.01 -74.90 -100.00
N ALA A 185 40.85 -75.36 -100.47
CA ALA A 185 39.56 -75.04 -99.88
C ALA A 185 39.46 -75.61 -98.45
N LYS A 186 39.93 -76.84 -98.21
CA LYS A 186 39.98 -77.45 -96.88
C LYS A 186 40.89 -76.66 -95.92
N GLU A 187 42.04 -76.18 -96.39
CA GLU A 187 42.93 -75.30 -95.61
C GLU A 187 42.31 -73.93 -95.32
N LYS A 188 41.60 -73.34 -96.29
CA LYS A 188 40.85 -72.09 -96.08
C LYS A 188 39.71 -72.28 -95.08
N VAL A 189 38.97 -73.38 -95.17
CA VAL A 189 37.90 -73.74 -94.22
C VAL A 189 38.49 -73.95 -92.83
N SER A 190 39.61 -74.67 -92.68
CA SER A 190 40.23 -74.86 -91.37
C SER A 190 40.75 -73.55 -90.76
N HIS A 191 41.32 -72.65 -91.58
CA HIS A 191 41.70 -71.30 -91.13
C HIS A 191 40.49 -70.47 -90.72
N LEU A 192 39.39 -70.49 -91.50
CA LEU A 192 38.17 -69.77 -91.15
C LEU A 192 37.49 -70.35 -89.92
N GLU A 193 37.46 -71.67 -89.74
CA GLU A 193 36.98 -72.32 -88.52
C GLU A 193 37.81 -71.90 -87.31
N TYR A 194 39.13 -71.84 -87.45
CA TYR A 194 40.02 -71.34 -86.39
C TYR A 194 39.77 -69.86 -86.09
N ALA A 195 39.65 -69.01 -87.11
CA ALA A 195 39.38 -67.58 -86.94
C ALA A 195 37.99 -67.34 -86.32
N CYS A 196 36.97 -68.12 -86.70
CA CYS A 196 35.63 -68.07 -86.11
C CYS A 196 35.64 -68.55 -84.66
N LYS A 197 36.37 -69.64 -84.33
CA LYS A 197 36.56 -70.09 -82.95
C LYS A 197 37.24 -69.01 -82.11
N ASN A 198 38.35 -68.44 -82.57
CA ASN A 198 39.04 -67.36 -81.87
C ASN A 198 38.14 -66.13 -81.68
N LYS A 199 37.37 -65.71 -82.70
CA LYS A 199 36.43 -64.60 -82.57
C LYS A 199 35.30 -64.91 -81.57
N ALA A 200 34.79 -66.14 -81.56
CA ALA A 200 33.79 -66.57 -80.59
C ALA A 200 34.35 -66.60 -79.17
N ASP A 201 35.59 -67.06 -78.99
CA ASP A 201 36.30 -67.03 -77.70
C ASP A 201 36.49 -65.59 -77.21
N VAL A 202 36.96 -64.68 -78.07
CA VAL A 202 37.10 -63.26 -77.74
C VAL A 202 35.75 -62.61 -77.41
N LEU A 203 34.68 -62.93 -78.14
CA LEU A 203 33.34 -62.44 -77.84
C LEU A 203 32.81 -62.96 -76.50
N ARG A 204 33.04 -64.24 -76.17
CA ARG A 204 32.70 -64.80 -74.85
C ARG A 204 33.46 -64.13 -73.73
N ASP A 205 34.76 -63.90 -73.91
CA ASP A 205 35.59 -63.19 -72.94
C ASP A 205 35.15 -61.73 -72.75
N LEU A 206 34.79 -61.04 -73.85
CA LEU A 206 34.26 -59.68 -73.80
C LEU A 206 32.89 -59.64 -73.08
N GLN A 207 32.00 -60.57 -73.42
CA GLN A 207 30.68 -60.68 -72.78
C GLN A 207 30.83 -60.95 -71.28
N LYS A 208 31.71 -61.88 -70.90
CA LYS A 208 31.98 -62.18 -69.49
C LYS A 208 32.56 -60.97 -68.75
N LYS A 209 33.52 -60.25 -69.36
CA LYS A 209 34.06 -59.02 -68.77
C LYS A 209 33.01 -57.92 -68.60
N HIS A 210 32.05 -57.83 -69.53
CA HIS A 210 30.93 -56.89 -69.45
C HIS A 210 29.92 -57.31 -68.37
N GLU A 211 29.59 -58.59 -68.26
CA GLU A 211 28.75 -59.11 -67.18
C GLU A 211 29.40 -58.86 -65.82
N ASP A 212 30.70 -59.17 -65.68
CA ASP A 212 31.49 -58.89 -64.47
C ASP A 212 31.57 -57.38 -64.15
N SER A 213 31.52 -56.49 -65.15
CA SER A 213 31.51 -55.04 -64.91
C SER A 213 30.13 -54.54 -64.50
N LEU A 214 29.06 -55.08 -65.09
CA LEU A 214 27.67 -54.80 -64.69
C LEU A 214 27.38 -55.28 -63.27
N ASP A 215 27.83 -56.49 -62.90
CA ASP A 215 27.67 -57.02 -61.54
C ASP A 215 28.40 -56.15 -60.51
N ARG A 216 29.63 -55.71 -60.83
CA ARG A 216 30.38 -54.77 -59.99
C ARG A 216 29.64 -53.43 -59.84
N LEU A 217 29.07 -52.89 -60.91
CA LEU A 217 28.28 -51.66 -60.86
C LEU A 217 26.99 -51.83 -60.05
N ALA A 218 26.28 -52.96 -60.22
CA ALA A 218 25.08 -53.27 -59.45
C ALA A 218 25.38 -53.39 -57.96
N GLN A 219 26.50 -54.01 -57.60
CA GLN A 219 26.94 -54.11 -56.21
C GLN A 219 27.32 -52.74 -55.62
N GLN A 220 28.03 -51.89 -56.38
CA GLN A 220 28.33 -50.51 -55.98
C GLN A 220 27.05 -49.67 -55.77
N MET A 221 26.06 -49.78 -56.65
CA MET A 221 24.78 -49.08 -56.49
C MET A 221 24.03 -49.55 -55.25
N LYS A 222 24.05 -50.85 -54.96
CA LYS A 222 23.44 -51.42 -53.74
C LYS A 222 24.15 -50.95 -52.47
N GLU A 223 25.48 -50.91 -52.46
CA GLU A 223 26.27 -50.37 -51.36
C GLU A 223 25.99 -48.88 -51.13
N GLN A 224 25.94 -48.10 -52.21
CA GLN A 224 25.56 -46.68 -52.14
C GLN A 224 24.15 -46.52 -51.57
N GLN A 225 23.15 -47.25 -52.09
CA GLN A 225 21.78 -47.17 -51.60
C GLN A 225 21.65 -47.55 -50.12
N ASN A 226 22.37 -48.59 -49.68
CA ASN A 226 22.41 -48.98 -48.27
C ASN A 226 23.08 -47.89 -47.41
N ALA A 227 24.15 -47.26 -47.90
CA ALA A 227 24.81 -46.16 -47.20
C ALA A 227 23.89 -44.93 -47.07
N TRP A 228 23.14 -44.59 -48.12
CA TRP A 228 22.13 -43.53 -48.09
C TRP A 228 20.99 -43.87 -47.13
N GLN A 229 20.42 -45.07 -47.20
CA GLN A 229 19.37 -45.51 -46.27
C GLN A 229 19.83 -45.49 -44.82
N LYS A 230 21.07 -45.87 -44.54
CA LYS A 230 21.65 -45.79 -43.20
C LYS A 230 21.72 -44.34 -42.73
N LYS A 231 22.25 -43.43 -43.55
CA LYS A 231 22.29 -41.99 -43.23
C LYS A 231 20.90 -41.40 -43.01
N THR A 232 19.92 -41.76 -43.83
CA THR A 232 18.54 -41.31 -43.67
C THR A 232 17.96 -41.77 -42.33
N LYS A 233 18.14 -43.05 -41.98
CA LYS A 233 17.69 -43.59 -40.68
C LYS A 233 18.39 -42.93 -39.50
N ASP A 234 19.70 -42.70 -39.59
CA ASP A 234 20.47 -42.04 -38.54
C ASP A 234 19.99 -40.59 -38.34
N LEU A 235 19.69 -39.87 -39.43
CA LEU A 235 19.10 -38.52 -39.38
C LEU A 235 17.69 -38.53 -38.79
N GLU A 236 16.82 -39.44 -39.22
CA GLU A 236 15.47 -39.59 -38.68
C GLU A 236 15.48 -39.87 -37.16
N GLN A 237 16.38 -40.74 -36.70
CA GLN A 237 16.57 -41.01 -35.28
C GLN A 237 17.07 -39.76 -34.54
N HIS A 238 18.05 -39.05 -35.08
CA HIS A 238 18.55 -37.81 -34.50
C HIS A 238 17.44 -36.76 -34.36
N TYR A 239 16.64 -36.53 -35.40
CA TYR A 239 15.51 -35.60 -35.34
C TYR A 239 14.41 -36.06 -34.40
N SER A 240 14.14 -37.36 -34.31
CA SER A 240 13.16 -37.92 -33.37
C SER A 240 13.57 -37.68 -31.92
N VAL A 241 14.85 -37.86 -31.59
CA VAL A 241 15.40 -37.55 -30.26
C VAL A 241 15.30 -36.06 -29.98
N LEU A 242 15.74 -35.20 -30.90
CA LEU A 242 15.69 -33.75 -30.73
C LEU A 242 14.26 -33.22 -30.55
N LEU A 243 13.30 -33.74 -31.33
CA LEU A 243 11.88 -33.43 -31.18
C LEU A 243 11.35 -33.90 -29.82
N GLY A 244 11.73 -35.09 -29.36
CA GLY A 244 11.38 -35.62 -28.04
C GLY A 244 11.89 -34.72 -26.91
N GLU A 245 13.16 -34.31 -26.97
CA GLU A 245 13.76 -33.39 -26.00
C GLU A 245 13.06 -32.03 -25.99
N THR A 246 12.81 -31.47 -27.17
CA THR A 246 12.11 -30.18 -27.32
C THR A 246 10.70 -30.25 -26.76
N ASN A 247 9.96 -31.34 -27.05
CA ASN A 247 8.63 -31.60 -26.51
C ASN A 247 8.65 -31.76 -24.98
N SER A 248 9.63 -32.48 -24.43
CA SER A 248 9.77 -32.65 -22.98
C SER A 248 10.04 -31.30 -22.27
N ARG A 249 10.84 -30.44 -22.91
CA ARG A 249 11.16 -29.10 -22.43
C ARG A 249 9.95 -28.17 -22.51
N ALA A 250 9.21 -28.20 -23.62
CA ALA A 250 7.96 -27.47 -23.79
C ALA A 250 6.93 -27.86 -22.71
N GLN A 251 6.73 -29.16 -22.47
CA GLN A 251 5.85 -29.65 -21.40
C GLN A 251 6.31 -29.20 -20.00
N LYS A 252 7.62 -29.13 -19.73
CA LYS A 252 8.14 -28.62 -18.46
C LYS A 252 7.76 -27.14 -18.28
N TYR A 253 7.94 -26.30 -19.29
CA TYR A 253 7.55 -24.90 -19.22
C TYR A 253 6.04 -24.72 -19.10
N GLN A 254 5.25 -25.55 -19.80
CA GLN A 254 3.80 -25.55 -19.65
C GLN A 254 3.38 -25.82 -18.20
N ARG A 255 3.94 -26.87 -17.56
CA ARG A 255 3.65 -27.16 -16.14
C ARG A 255 4.06 -26.02 -15.20
N ILE A 256 5.15 -25.31 -15.51
CA ILE A 256 5.58 -24.15 -14.72
C ILE A 256 4.59 -22.99 -14.90
N ALA A 257 4.13 -22.74 -16.12
CA ALA A 257 3.14 -21.72 -16.43
C ALA A 257 1.77 -22.01 -15.80
N GLU A 258 1.34 -23.28 -15.79
CA GLU A 258 0.12 -23.71 -15.08
C GLU A 258 0.26 -23.48 -13.57
N LYS A 259 1.38 -23.90 -12.97
CA LYS A 259 1.66 -23.65 -11.55
C LYS A 259 1.73 -22.16 -11.21
N SER A 260 2.28 -21.32 -12.09
CA SER A 260 2.31 -19.87 -11.86
C SER A 260 0.93 -19.25 -12.00
N LYS A 261 0.12 -19.70 -12.97
CA LYS A 261 -1.29 -19.29 -13.12
C LYS A 261 -2.11 -19.62 -11.88
N ASP A 262 -1.97 -20.82 -11.32
CA ASP A 262 -2.67 -21.22 -10.09
C ASP A 262 -2.25 -20.34 -8.90
N LYS A 263 -0.95 -20.06 -8.76
CA LYS A 263 -0.45 -19.12 -7.74
C LYS A 263 -1.04 -17.72 -7.91
N ILE A 264 -1.09 -17.21 -9.14
CA ILE A 264 -1.70 -15.91 -9.44
C ILE A 264 -3.16 -15.90 -9.04
N SER A 265 -3.94 -16.94 -9.37
CA SER A 265 -5.36 -17.02 -8.95
C SER A 265 -5.52 -17.02 -7.42
N ILE A 266 -4.62 -17.69 -6.69
CA ILE A 266 -4.61 -17.65 -5.22
C ILE A 266 -4.30 -16.23 -4.73
N TYR A 267 -3.28 -15.57 -5.30
CA TYR A 267 -2.92 -14.19 -4.95
C TYR A 267 -4.02 -13.17 -5.29
N GLU A 268 -4.76 -13.37 -6.37
CA GLU A 268 -5.92 -12.55 -6.73
C GLU A 268 -7.03 -12.70 -5.67
N LYS A 269 -7.36 -13.94 -5.30
CA LYS A 269 -8.36 -14.19 -4.24
C LYS A 269 -7.95 -13.59 -2.90
N THR A 270 -6.67 -13.70 -2.51
CA THR A 270 -6.20 -13.09 -1.25
C THR A 270 -6.18 -11.56 -1.33
N LYS A 271 -5.83 -10.99 -2.50
CA LYS A 271 -5.93 -9.54 -2.73
C LYS A 271 -7.37 -9.05 -2.59
N ASP A 272 -8.33 -9.74 -3.19
CA ASP A 272 -9.75 -9.38 -3.11
C ASP A 272 -10.25 -9.49 -1.67
N GLN A 273 -9.88 -10.55 -0.95
CA GLN A 273 -10.19 -10.70 0.48
C GLN A 273 -9.60 -9.57 1.31
N MET A 274 -8.33 -9.23 1.13
CA MET A 274 -7.68 -8.10 1.82
C MET A 274 -8.33 -6.76 1.47
N ALA A 275 -8.80 -6.57 0.23
CA ALA A 275 -9.52 -5.37 -0.17
C ALA A 275 -10.87 -5.23 0.56
N LEU A 276 -11.61 -6.34 0.71
CA LEU A 276 -12.85 -6.38 1.47
C LEU A 276 -12.60 -6.08 2.96
N GLU A 277 -11.58 -6.69 3.55
CA GLU A 277 -11.18 -6.42 4.94
C GLU A 277 -10.74 -4.97 5.14
N ASN A 278 -10.01 -4.39 4.18
CA ASN A 278 -9.60 -2.99 4.23
C ASN A 278 -10.80 -2.04 4.21
N VAL A 279 -11.80 -2.31 3.36
CA VAL A 279 -13.06 -1.54 3.34
C VAL A 279 -13.82 -1.71 4.66
N HIS A 280 -13.88 -2.92 5.20
CA HIS A 280 -14.52 -3.19 6.49
C HIS A 280 -13.85 -2.41 7.64
N VAL A 281 -12.52 -2.48 7.75
CA VAL A 281 -11.75 -1.76 8.77
C VAL A 281 -11.87 -0.25 8.60
N LYS A 282 -11.85 0.27 7.36
CA LYS A 282 -12.10 1.70 7.09
C LYS A 282 -13.47 2.15 7.56
N ASN A 283 -14.51 1.36 7.29
CA ASN A 283 -15.87 1.67 7.74
C ASN A 283 -15.98 1.64 9.27
N LEU A 284 -15.32 0.67 9.93
CA LEU A 284 -15.27 0.61 11.40
C LEU A 284 -14.51 1.81 11.98
N LEU A 285 -13.40 2.22 11.37
CA LEU A 285 -12.64 3.40 11.78
C LEU A 285 -13.47 4.68 11.63
N ILE A 286 -14.15 4.88 10.50
CA ILE A 286 -15.04 6.02 10.29
C ILE A 286 -16.20 6.00 11.31
N GLY A 287 -16.77 4.83 11.60
CA GLY A 287 -17.80 4.65 12.63
C GLY A 287 -17.31 5.08 14.00
N THR A 288 -16.17 4.54 14.45
CA THR A 288 -15.56 4.89 15.74
C THR A 288 -15.13 6.35 15.82
N GLU A 289 -14.60 6.94 14.74
CA GLU A 289 -14.24 8.36 14.70
C GLU A 289 -15.49 9.25 14.86
N ASN A 290 -16.59 8.89 14.21
CA ASN A 290 -17.87 9.58 14.36
C ASN A 290 -18.42 9.44 15.79
N ASP A 291 -18.30 8.26 16.41
CA ASP A 291 -18.67 8.05 17.81
C ASP A 291 -17.81 8.88 18.77
N HIS A 292 -16.49 8.96 18.56
CA HIS A 292 -15.62 9.84 19.36
C HIS A 292 -15.99 11.32 19.21
N LYS A 293 -16.24 11.78 17.98
CA LYS A 293 -16.68 13.16 17.71
C LYS A 293 -18.06 13.44 18.34
N SER A 294 -18.98 12.47 18.30
CA SER A 294 -20.31 12.59 18.89
C SER A 294 -20.23 12.71 20.42
N LEU A 295 -19.40 11.86 21.04
CA LEU A 295 -19.12 11.89 22.47
C LEU A 295 -18.46 13.21 22.87
N LEU A 296 -17.46 13.68 22.13
CA LEU A 296 -16.79 14.96 22.41
C LEU A 296 -17.78 16.13 22.31
N ALA A 297 -18.61 16.17 21.27
CA ALA A 297 -19.64 17.19 21.11
C ALA A 297 -20.67 17.16 22.25
N ALA A 298 -21.10 15.97 22.66
CA ALA A 298 -22.00 15.80 23.80
C ALA A 298 -21.36 16.26 25.12
N CYS A 299 -20.10 15.88 25.37
CA CYS A 299 -19.33 16.33 26.53
C CYS A 299 -19.15 17.85 26.55
N ALA A 300 -18.84 18.47 25.40
CA ALA A 300 -18.71 19.92 25.30
C ALA A 300 -20.04 20.64 25.63
N LEU A 301 -21.16 20.16 25.09
CA LEU A 301 -22.48 20.73 25.38
C LEU A 301 -22.89 20.52 26.85
N LEU A 302 -22.63 19.35 27.42
CA LEU A 302 -22.92 19.03 28.82
C LEU A 302 -22.03 19.84 29.78
N ALA A 303 -20.74 19.95 29.52
CA ALA A 303 -19.81 20.76 30.32
C ALA A 303 -20.19 22.24 30.28
N GLY A 304 -20.54 22.76 29.09
CA GLY A 304 -21.04 24.12 28.90
C GLY A 304 -22.35 24.40 29.65
N ALA A 305 -23.20 23.39 29.86
CA ALA A 305 -24.41 23.49 30.67
C ALA A 305 -24.15 23.30 32.17
N LEU A 306 -23.18 22.47 32.54
CA LEU A 306 -22.92 22.09 33.92
C LEU A 306 -22.38 23.24 34.75
N TYR A 307 -21.42 24.00 34.21
CA TYR A 307 -20.77 25.08 34.97
C TYR A 307 -21.75 26.20 35.39
N PRO A 308 -22.62 26.72 34.51
CA PRO A 308 -23.66 27.69 34.89
C PRO A 308 -24.69 27.12 35.88
N LEU A 309 -25.00 25.82 35.80
CA LEU A 309 -25.92 25.17 36.74
C LEU A 309 -25.28 25.00 38.11
N TYR A 310 -24.01 24.62 38.16
CA TYR A 310 -23.24 24.50 39.39
C TYR A 310 -23.08 25.86 40.07
N SER A 311 -22.69 26.91 39.34
CA SER A 311 -22.58 28.26 39.91
C SER A 311 -23.92 28.77 40.45
N ARG A 312 -25.03 28.47 39.76
CA ARG A 312 -26.38 28.77 40.24
C ARG A 312 -26.75 27.95 41.49
N ALA A 313 -26.34 26.68 41.57
CA ALA A 313 -26.56 25.85 42.74
C ALA A 313 -25.73 26.33 43.94
N ALA A 314 -24.46 26.68 43.72
CA ALA A 314 -23.56 27.21 44.75
C ALA A 314 -24.06 28.55 45.31
N THR A 315 -24.52 29.46 44.45
CA THR A 315 -25.13 30.73 44.90
C THR A 315 -26.42 30.51 45.70
N LEU A 316 -27.26 29.53 45.32
CA LEU A 316 -28.42 29.13 46.10
C LEU A 316 -28.05 28.50 47.44
N ALA A 317 -26.99 27.68 47.49
CA ALA A 317 -26.49 27.10 48.73
C ALA A 317 -25.94 28.19 49.67
N ALA A 318 -25.19 29.16 49.15
CA ALA A 318 -24.73 30.31 49.92
C ALA A 318 -25.90 31.15 50.47
N GLN A 319 -26.94 31.38 49.65
CA GLN A 319 -28.17 32.04 50.10
C GLN A 319 -28.90 31.25 51.21
N ARG A 320 -28.95 29.91 51.10
CA ARG A 320 -29.50 29.05 52.15
C ARG A 320 -28.71 29.16 53.44
N ASN A 321 -27.39 29.02 53.40
CA ASN A 321 -26.53 29.09 54.57
C ASN A 321 -26.64 30.45 55.27
N PHE A 322 -26.66 31.55 54.50
CA PHE A 322 -26.92 32.87 55.05
C PHE A 322 -28.28 32.97 55.76
N LEU A 323 -29.35 32.43 55.15
CA LEU A 323 -30.67 32.42 55.79
C LEU A 323 -30.71 31.53 57.04
N GLU A 324 -29.96 30.43 57.05
CA GLU A 324 -29.80 29.54 58.19
C GLU A 324 -29.09 30.24 59.34
N ASP A 325 -28.01 30.97 59.08
CA ASP A 325 -27.31 31.79 60.08
C ASP A 325 -28.19 32.94 60.61
N GLN A 326 -28.96 33.60 59.75
CA GLN A 326 -29.92 34.62 60.17
C GLN A 326 -31.04 34.04 61.04
N MET A 327 -31.49 32.82 60.76
CA MET A 327 -32.47 32.13 61.59
C MET A 327 -31.87 31.71 62.93
N ASN A 328 -30.66 31.15 62.93
CA ASN A 328 -29.95 30.74 64.14
C ASN A 328 -29.68 31.92 65.08
N THR A 329 -29.21 33.04 64.53
CA THR A 329 -29.03 34.29 65.29
C THR A 329 -30.36 34.84 65.82
N TYR A 330 -31.43 34.82 65.02
CA TYR A 330 -32.76 35.21 65.49
C TYR A 330 -33.25 34.31 66.65
N VAL A 331 -33.09 32.99 66.53
CA VAL A 331 -33.47 32.03 67.58
C VAL A 331 -32.66 32.28 68.85
N ALA A 332 -31.34 32.51 68.74
CA ALA A 332 -30.46 32.84 69.85
C ALA A 332 -30.87 34.13 70.56
N VAL A 333 -31.13 35.21 69.81
CA VAL A 333 -31.65 36.48 70.35
C VAL A 333 -33.00 36.28 71.03
N GLN A 334 -33.89 35.48 70.44
CA GLN A 334 -35.20 35.20 71.03
C GLN A 334 -35.09 34.37 72.32
N SER A 335 -34.11 33.47 72.45
CA SER A 335 -33.82 32.79 73.71
C SER A 335 -33.20 33.72 74.74
N GLU A 336 -32.32 34.65 74.34
CA GLU A 336 -31.76 35.65 75.24
C GLU A 336 -32.83 36.60 75.79
N ILE A 337 -33.75 37.07 74.94
CA ILE A 337 -34.89 37.88 75.38
C ILE A 337 -35.74 37.09 76.38
N ARG A 338 -36.03 35.82 76.08
CA ARG A 338 -36.80 34.95 76.98
C ARG A 338 -36.10 34.76 78.33
N SER A 339 -34.79 34.51 78.32
CA SER A 339 -33.98 34.39 79.54
C SER A 339 -33.95 35.68 80.34
N LEU A 340 -33.78 36.84 79.70
CA LEU A 340 -33.81 38.14 80.38
C LEU A 340 -35.18 38.43 80.97
N VAL A 341 -36.27 38.15 80.23
CA VAL A 341 -37.64 38.30 80.74
C VAL A 341 -37.88 37.38 81.94
N GLN A 342 -37.38 36.13 81.90
CA GLN A 342 -37.50 35.18 83.00
C GLN A 342 -36.67 35.60 84.22
N ALA A 343 -35.46 36.14 84.03
CA ALA A 343 -34.60 36.65 85.10
C ALA A 343 -35.14 37.94 85.76
N LEU A 344 -35.88 38.76 85.01
CA LEU A 344 -36.52 39.99 85.51
C LEU A 344 -37.93 39.76 86.09
N SER A 345 -38.55 38.60 85.81
CA SER A 345 -39.89 38.27 86.28
C SER A 345 -39.81 37.34 87.49
N ASP A 346 -39.63 37.91 88.68
CA ASP A 346 -39.71 37.14 89.93
C ASP A 346 -41.14 37.20 90.48
N SER A 347 -41.96 36.24 90.09
CA SER A 347 -43.10 35.82 90.91
C SER A 347 -43.68 34.49 90.42
N GLU A 348 -43.76 33.54 91.34
CA GLU A 348 -44.86 32.60 91.37
C GLU A 348 -46.20 33.36 91.44
N VAL A 349 -46.71 33.84 90.31
CA VAL A 349 -48.16 34.11 90.18
C VAL A 349 -48.80 32.81 89.72
N LYS A 350 -49.09 31.95 90.71
CA LYS A 350 -50.16 30.96 90.56
C LYS A 350 -51.47 31.71 90.30
N ARG A 351 -51.98 31.49 89.08
CA ARG A 351 -53.37 31.66 88.60
C ARG A 351 -53.97 33.07 88.69
N ASN A 352 -54.29 33.61 87.51
CA ASN A 352 -55.68 33.58 87.05
C ASN A 352 -55.73 33.55 85.52
N ALA A 353 -56.24 32.44 84.99
CA ALA A 353 -56.90 32.46 83.70
C ALA A 353 -58.03 33.51 83.76
N ASN A 354 -58.29 34.18 82.64
CA ASN A 354 -59.39 35.16 82.40
C ASN A 354 -59.06 36.66 82.43
N ALA A 355 -57.86 37.06 81.99
CA ALA A 355 -57.72 38.36 81.35
C ALA A 355 -57.94 38.20 79.84
N LYS A 356 -59.10 38.67 79.36
CA LYS A 356 -59.45 38.80 77.94
C LYS A 356 -58.26 39.37 77.15
N ARG A 357 -57.53 38.50 76.45
CA ARG A 357 -56.61 38.94 75.39
C ARG A 357 -57.48 39.56 74.31
N SER A 358 -57.41 40.87 74.18
CA SER A 358 -57.97 41.58 73.04
C SER A 358 -57.49 40.90 71.74
N PRO A 359 -58.36 40.68 70.74
CA PRO A 359 -57.97 40.03 69.51
C PRO A 359 -57.05 40.97 68.75
N LYS A 360 -55.73 40.77 68.86
CA LYS A 360 -54.77 41.43 67.99
C LYS A 360 -55.07 41.01 66.54
N HIS A 361 -55.57 42.00 65.79
CA HIS A 361 -55.94 42.04 64.37
C HIS A 361 -55.81 40.78 63.49
N PRO A 362 -56.85 40.45 62.68
CA PRO A 362 -56.82 39.37 61.67
C PRO A 362 -55.80 39.56 60.54
N ARG A 363 -55.12 40.73 60.46
CA ARG A 363 -54.00 40.96 59.52
C ARG A 363 -52.77 40.09 59.84
N CYS A 364 -52.58 39.68 61.09
CA CYS A 364 -51.46 38.83 61.49
C CYS A 364 -51.65 37.38 61.02
N MET A 365 -52.85 36.83 61.19
CA MET A 365 -53.19 35.45 60.79
C MET A 365 -53.02 35.20 59.29
N LYS A 366 -53.41 36.15 58.42
CA LYS A 366 -53.18 36.04 56.97
C LYS A 366 -51.69 36.00 56.60
N ARG A 367 -50.82 36.73 57.32
CA ARG A 367 -49.35 36.70 57.09
C ARG A 367 -48.74 35.40 57.59
N VAL A 368 -49.18 34.89 58.73
CA VAL A 368 -48.75 33.59 59.28
C VAL A 368 -49.18 32.45 58.37
N PHE A 369 -50.42 32.45 57.88
CA PHE A 369 -50.91 31.47 56.91
C PHE A 369 -50.12 31.49 55.60
N ARG A 370 -49.85 32.68 55.03
CA ARG A 370 -49.02 32.81 53.82
C ARG A 370 -47.59 32.30 54.04
N ARG A 371 -46.98 32.57 55.19
CA ARG A 371 -45.66 32.03 55.56
C ARG A 371 -45.69 30.51 55.69
N GLY A 372 -46.72 29.96 56.35
CA GLY A 372 -46.92 28.52 56.49
C GLY A 372 -47.09 27.81 55.14
N VAL A 373 -47.94 28.34 54.25
CA VAL A 373 -48.14 27.78 52.90
C VAL A 373 -46.85 27.83 52.07
N ILE A 374 -46.07 28.91 52.13
CA ILE A 374 -44.77 29.00 51.43
C ILE A 374 -43.79 27.96 51.99
N ALA A 375 -43.74 27.79 53.32
CA ALA A 375 -42.87 26.80 53.95
C ALA A 375 -43.27 25.37 53.58
N VAL A 376 -44.58 25.04 53.59
CA VAL A 376 -45.08 23.72 53.18
C VAL A 376 -44.86 23.46 51.69
N LEU A 377 -45.06 24.45 50.82
CA LEU A 377 -44.76 24.31 49.38
C LEU A 377 -43.25 24.14 49.12
N ALA A 378 -42.40 24.85 49.86
CA ALA A 378 -40.94 24.68 49.77
C ALA A 378 -40.51 23.30 50.30
N ALA A 379 -41.06 22.87 51.44
CA ALA A 379 -40.81 21.54 52.02
C ALA A 379 -41.29 20.42 51.09
N ASN A 380 -42.48 20.55 50.48
CA ASN A 380 -42.96 19.59 49.49
C ASN A 380 -42.08 19.55 48.24
N ARG A 381 -41.60 20.70 47.75
CA ARG A 381 -40.65 20.76 46.62
C ARG A 381 -39.33 20.07 46.95
N LEU A 382 -38.78 20.33 48.13
CA LEU A 382 -37.54 19.69 48.60
C LEU A 382 -37.74 18.19 48.87
N GLN A 383 -38.89 17.80 49.40
CA GLN A 383 -39.25 16.40 49.62
C GLN A 383 -39.45 15.67 48.29
N THR A 384 -40.05 16.28 47.27
CA THR A 384 -40.13 15.70 45.92
C THR A 384 -38.75 15.57 45.27
N LEU A 385 -37.85 16.53 45.49
CA LEU A 385 -36.46 16.45 45.03
C LEU A 385 -35.72 15.29 45.72
N GLY A 386 -35.81 15.18 47.06
CA GLY A 386 -35.17 14.12 47.84
C GLY A 386 -35.76 12.72 47.64
N ARG A 387 -37.04 12.59 47.32
CA ARG A 387 -37.68 11.29 47.00
C ARG A 387 -37.38 10.79 45.58
N SER A 388 -36.82 11.64 44.72
CA SER A 388 -36.52 11.34 43.31
C SER A 388 -35.03 11.10 43.03
N SER A 389 -34.18 11.09 44.05
CA SER A 389 -32.72 10.98 43.89
C SER A 389 -32.24 9.54 44.06
N ARG A 390 -32.14 8.81 42.95
CA ARG A 390 -31.14 7.75 42.80
C ARG A 390 -29.82 8.42 42.39
N THR A 391 -28.76 8.20 43.16
CA THR A 391 -27.44 8.83 42.97
C THR A 391 -26.40 7.74 42.73
N LEU A 392 -25.57 7.90 41.70
CA LEU A 392 -24.41 7.04 41.49
C LEU A 392 -23.31 7.41 42.47
N PHE A 393 -22.86 8.67 42.41
CA PHE A 393 -21.86 9.24 43.30
C PHE A 393 -22.06 10.76 43.42
N MET A 394 -21.42 11.37 44.40
CA MET A 394 -21.37 12.81 44.60
C MET A 394 -20.01 13.31 44.13
N TRP A 395 -19.99 14.25 43.19
CA TRP A 395 -18.79 15.02 42.88
C TRP A 395 -18.68 16.17 43.87
N GLN A 396 -17.53 16.29 44.54
CA GLN A 396 -17.23 17.36 45.48
C GLN A 396 -15.86 17.96 45.13
N GLU A 397 -15.80 19.29 45.12
CA GLU A 397 -14.58 20.02 44.84
C GLU A 397 -13.73 20.15 46.13
N GLY A 398 -12.67 19.35 46.24
CA GLY A 398 -11.72 19.37 47.36
C GLY A 398 -12.26 18.88 48.71
N THR A 399 -11.43 18.99 49.75
CA THR A 399 -11.72 18.57 51.14
C THR A 399 -12.74 19.45 51.87
N ASN A 400 -13.27 20.49 51.22
CA ASN A 400 -14.14 21.48 51.86
C ASN A 400 -15.61 21.23 51.59
N LYS A 401 -16.43 21.54 52.60
CA LYS A 401 -17.89 21.34 52.74
C LYS A 401 -18.73 22.15 51.74
N GLY A 402 -18.41 22.10 50.45
CA GLY A 402 -19.19 22.70 49.36
C GLY A 402 -20.41 21.84 48.98
N PRO A 403 -21.42 22.42 48.29
CA PRO A 403 -22.54 21.66 47.77
C PRO A 403 -22.06 20.71 46.66
N GLY A 404 -21.97 19.41 46.97
CA GLY A 404 -21.60 18.38 46.00
C GLY A 404 -22.65 18.23 44.88
N LEU A 405 -22.18 17.97 43.67
CA LEU A 405 -23.00 17.67 42.51
C LEU A 405 -23.35 16.18 42.49
N LEU A 406 -24.63 15.85 42.51
CA LEU A 406 -25.10 14.47 42.42
C LEU A 406 -25.13 14.00 40.97
N VAL A 407 -24.39 12.93 40.66
CA VAL A 407 -24.41 12.28 39.34
C VAL A 407 -25.45 11.16 39.35
N ARG A 408 -26.32 11.14 38.33
CA ARG A 408 -27.43 10.19 38.18
C ARG A 408 -27.24 9.35 36.91
N PRO A 409 -27.56 8.04 36.91
CA PRO A 409 -27.55 7.29 35.66
C PRO A 409 -28.72 7.79 34.79
N GLY A 410 -28.46 7.94 33.48
CA GLY A 410 -29.45 8.16 32.44
C GLY A 410 -30.34 6.93 32.24
N GLY A 411 -31.07 6.56 33.29
CA GLY A 411 -32.39 5.99 33.21
C GLY A 411 -32.66 4.56 33.66
N GLY A 412 -33.94 4.30 33.94
CA GLY A 412 -34.60 3.01 34.15
C GLY A 412 -36.05 3.26 34.59
N GLN A 413 -37.05 2.75 33.87
CA GLN A 413 -38.38 2.57 34.44
C GLN A 413 -38.32 1.37 35.40
N ASN A 414 -38.93 1.52 36.57
CA ASN A 414 -39.38 0.42 37.45
C ASN A 414 -38.41 -0.17 38.50
N GLY A 415 -37.37 0.54 38.91
CA GLY A 415 -36.66 0.18 40.13
C GLY A 415 -37.29 0.86 41.36
N LYS A 416 -37.85 0.10 42.31
CA LYS A 416 -38.17 0.61 43.67
C LYS A 416 -36.92 1.29 44.24
N ALA A 417 -37.08 2.41 44.94
CA ALA A 417 -35.96 3.03 45.66
C ALA A 417 -35.41 2.01 46.66
N LEU A 418 -34.24 1.42 46.36
CA LEU A 418 -33.57 0.50 47.27
C LEU A 418 -32.88 1.37 48.33
N THR A 419 -33.61 1.60 49.41
CA THR A 419 -33.06 2.10 50.67
C THR A 419 -32.18 1.01 51.27
N GLY A 420 -30.91 0.96 50.86
CA GLY A 420 -29.90 0.05 51.40
C GLY A 420 -28.46 0.46 51.04
N PRO A 421 -27.48 0.26 51.93
CA PRO A 421 -26.06 0.52 51.69
C PRO A 421 -25.43 -0.72 51.03
N ASP A 422 -25.73 -0.96 49.77
CA ASP A 422 -25.04 -2.00 49.00
C ASP A 422 -24.21 -1.33 47.90
N GLU A 423 -23.02 -0.87 48.29
CA GLU A 423 -22.08 -0.14 47.42
C GLU A 423 -21.69 -0.98 46.20
N MET A 424 -21.60 -2.31 46.37
CA MET A 424 -21.26 -3.25 45.31
C MET A 424 -22.28 -3.22 44.15
N MET A 425 -23.57 -3.18 44.47
CA MET A 425 -24.65 -3.12 43.48
C MET A 425 -24.67 -1.76 42.74
N ARG A 426 -24.32 -0.66 43.42
CA ARG A 426 -24.21 0.67 42.79
C ARG A 426 -23.03 0.77 41.82
N CYS A 427 -21.88 0.18 42.17
CA CYS A 427 -20.73 0.08 41.28
C CYS A 427 -21.06 -0.75 40.03
N GLN A 428 -21.82 -1.84 40.19
CA GLN A 428 -22.24 -2.68 39.06
C GLN A 428 -23.26 -1.95 38.15
N GLU A 429 -24.19 -1.18 38.72
CA GLU A 429 -25.11 -0.32 37.95
C GLU A 429 -24.38 0.82 37.24
N ALA A 430 -23.38 1.44 37.89
CA ALA A 430 -22.53 2.46 37.28
C ALA A 430 -21.73 1.89 36.11
N TRP A 431 -21.10 0.73 36.30
CA TRP A 431 -20.35 0.03 35.25
C TRP A 431 -21.22 -0.29 34.04
N LYS A 432 -22.39 -0.91 34.26
CA LYS A 432 -23.36 -1.25 33.21
C LYS A 432 -23.86 -0.01 32.46
N TRP A 433 -23.98 1.12 33.14
CA TRP A 433 -24.40 2.37 32.52
C TRP A 433 -23.27 3.01 31.68
N VAL A 434 -22.04 3.09 32.20
CA VAL A 434 -20.89 3.68 31.50
C VAL A 434 -20.47 2.86 30.27
N THR A 435 -20.63 1.53 30.32
CA THR A 435 -20.29 0.61 29.22
C THR A 435 -21.45 0.30 28.27
N SER A 436 -22.59 1.02 28.40
CA SER A 436 -23.79 0.75 27.63
C SER A 436 -23.65 1.17 26.16
N THR A 437 -23.77 0.20 25.25
CA THR A 437 -23.86 0.43 23.79
C THR A 437 -25.12 1.19 23.40
N ASP A 438 -26.22 1.01 24.14
CA ASP A 438 -27.46 1.77 23.96
C ASP A 438 -27.27 3.25 24.30
N LEU A 439 -26.46 3.57 25.32
CA LEU A 439 -26.11 4.95 25.65
C LEU A 439 -25.26 5.58 24.54
N LEU A 440 -24.26 4.85 24.04
CA LEU A 440 -23.42 5.31 22.94
C LEU A 440 -24.24 5.59 21.68
N SER A 441 -25.12 4.67 21.27
CA SER A 441 -26.01 4.86 20.11
C SER A 441 -27.02 6.00 20.32
N THR A 442 -27.50 6.20 21.55
CA THR A 442 -28.36 7.33 21.94
C THR A 442 -27.63 8.66 21.78
N ILE A 443 -26.37 8.74 22.22
CA ILE A 443 -25.52 9.93 22.09
C ILE A 443 -25.19 10.18 20.62
N SER A 444 -24.67 9.19 19.89
CA SER A 444 -24.32 9.32 18.47
C SER A 444 -25.54 9.71 17.62
N SER A 445 -26.70 9.09 17.84
CA SER A 445 -27.93 9.48 17.13
C SER A 445 -28.41 10.89 17.47
N SER A 446 -28.21 11.38 18.71
CA SER A 446 -28.58 12.73 19.11
C SER A 446 -27.67 13.83 18.54
N MET A 447 -26.40 13.50 18.28
CA MET A 447 -25.38 14.43 17.77
C MET A 447 -25.15 14.33 16.27
N SER A 448 -25.76 13.36 15.59
CA SER A 448 -25.65 13.13 14.14
C SER A 448 -25.87 14.40 13.29
N ASP A 449 -26.92 15.17 13.57
CA ASP A 449 -27.22 16.42 12.85
C ASP A 449 -26.12 17.49 13.03
N LEU A 450 -25.56 17.60 14.24
CA LEU A 450 -24.49 18.55 14.56
C LEU A 450 -23.18 18.14 13.88
N LEU A 451 -22.86 16.85 13.89
CA LEU A 451 -21.71 16.31 13.16
C LEU A 451 -21.86 16.48 11.64
N GLY A 452 -23.07 16.33 11.11
CA GLY A 452 -23.37 16.59 9.69
C GLY A 452 -23.05 18.04 9.29
N VAL A 453 -23.33 19.01 10.15
CA VAL A 453 -22.99 20.43 9.92
C VAL A 453 -21.49 20.71 10.14
N LEU A 454 -20.86 20.05 11.11
CA LEU A 454 -19.42 20.23 11.40
C LEU A 454 -18.51 19.59 10.34
N ASN A 455 -18.95 18.48 9.72
CA ASN A 455 -18.20 17.76 8.69
C ASN A 455 -18.28 18.42 7.29
N GLN A 456 -19.14 19.42 7.11
CA GLN A 456 -19.17 20.21 5.87
C GLN A 456 -17.89 21.05 5.77
N ARG A 457 -17.11 20.80 4.71
CA ARG A 457 -15.77 21.36 4.48
C ARG A 457 -15.75 22.84 4.08
N ASP A 458 -16.90 23.44 3.79
CA ASP A 458 -16.96 24.85 3.39
C ASP A 458 -16.95 25.78 4.62
N PRO A 459 -15.91 26.61 4.80
CA PRO A 459 -15.84 27.58 5.89
C PRO A 459 -16.80 28.76 5.68
N ASP A 460 -17.14 29.09 4.44
CA ASP A 460 -17.89 30.29 4.07
C ASP A 460 -19.42 30.14 4.15
N SER A 461 -19.93 28.90 4.17
CA SER A 461 -21.38 28.60 4.27
C SER A 461 -21.86 28.37 5.71
N ARG A 462 -20.96 28.39 6.70
CA ARG A 462 -21.28 28.20 8.12
C ARG A 462 -22.03 29.40 8.67
N SER A 463 -23.33 29.44 8.45
CA SER A 463 -24.18 30.37 9.17
C SER A 463 -24.10 30.03 10.68
N GLN A 464 -23.43 30.90 11.45
CA GLN A 464 -23.28 30.75 12.90
C GLN A 464 -24.63 30.51 13.59
N ARG A 465 -25.71 31.07 13.04
CA ARG A 465 -27.09 30.86 13.49
C ARG A 465 -27.58 29.43 13.31
N LEU A 466 -27.25 28.76 12.20
CA LEU A 466 -27.61 27.36 11.96
C LEU A 466 -26.88 26.45 12.93
N LEU A 467 -25.56 26.64 13.12
CA LEU A 467 -24.77 25.86 14.08
C LEU A 467 -25.32 25.98 15.52
N ILE A 468 -25.68 27.20 15.94
CA ILE A 468 -26.25 27.42 17.27
C ILE A 468 -27.65 26.77 17.38
N ALA A 469 -28.48 26.87 16.33
CA ALA A 469 -29.80 26.26 16.31
C ALA A 469 -29.73 24.72 16.30
N THR A 470 -28.83 24.12 15.53
CA THR A 470 -28.61 22.68 15.50
C THR A 470 -28.03 22.18 16.81
N ALA A 471 -27.06 22.89 17.41
CA ALA A 471 -26.54 22.57 18.74
C ALA A 471 -27.65 22.60 19.82
N ARG A 472 -28.53 23.60 19.78
CA ARG A 472 -29.70 23.67 20.69
C ARG A 472 -30.66 22.50 20.50
N ASN A 473 -30.92 22.13 19.25
CA ASN A 473 -31.79 20.99 18.93
C ASN A 473 -31.15 19.66 19.34
N CYS A 474 -29.86 19.43 19.05
CA CYS A 474 -29.11 18.26 19.48
C CYS A 474 -29.05 18.14 21.00
N PHE A 475 -28.79 19.25 21.71
CA PHE A 475 -28.83 19.28 23.17
C PHE A 475 -30.23 18.93 23.69
N SER A 476 -31.30 19.51 23.13
CA SER A 476 -32.67 19.17 23.51
C SER A 476 -33.01 17.70 23.21
N LYS A 477 -32.55 17.15 22.08
CA LYS A 477 -32.70 15.74 21.71
C LYS A 477 -31.97 14.84 22.70
N LEU A 478 -30.71 15.14 23.02
CA LEU A 478 -29.91 14.42 24.02
C LEU A 478 -30.60 14.43 25.38
N MET A 479 -30.94 15.62 25.88
CA MET A 479 -31.63 15.77 27.15
C MET A 479 -32.96 15.02 27.14
N SER A 480 -33.75 15.09 26.07
CA SER A 480 -35.02 14.33 26.01
C SER A 480 -34.80 12.82 26.06
N LYS A 481 -33.80 12.28 25.37
CA LYS A 481 -33.51 10.84 25.36
C LYS A 481 -32.93 10.36 26.69
N LEU A 482 -32.15 11.20 27.37
CA LEU A 482 -31.68 10.95 28.74
C LEU A 482 -32.80 11.12 29.80
N ASP A 483 -33.77 11.99 29.53
CA ASP A 483 -34.87 12.39 30.42
C ASP A 483 -36.14 11.51 30.29
N VAL A 484 -36.28 10.73 29.22
CA VAL A 484 -37.37 9.72 29.03
C VAL A 484 -37.44 8.69 30.18
N ARG A 485 -36.40 8.60 31.03
CA ARG A 485 -36.39 7.74 32.22
C ARG A 485 -36.55 8.51 33.55
N SER A 486 -36.70 9.84 33.54
CA SER A 486 -36.92 10.69 34.74
C SER A 486 -38.40 11.05 34.98
N GLU A 487 -39.26 10.87 33.97
CA GLU A 487 -40.70 11.12 34.11
C GLU A 487 -41.45 9.90 34.66
N ALA A 488 -41.66 9.88 35.97
CA ALA A 488 -42.84 9.23 36.54
C ALA A 488 -43.56 10.04 37.63
N ARG A 489 -43.06 11.19 38.11
CA ARG A 489 -43.82 12.05 39.06
C ARG A 489 -43.59 13.56 38.94
N CYS A 490 -43.04 14.08 37.84
CA CYS A 490 -43.18 15.50 37.49
C CYS A 490 -44.46 15.70 36.66
N LEU A 491 -45.63 15.41 37.25
CA LEU A 491 -46.88 15.82 36.65
C LEU A 491 -46.83 17.34 36.43
N GLN A 492 -46.96 17.74 35.15
CA GLN A 492 -47.27 19.10 34.69
C GLN A 492 -46.18 20.17 34.75
N LEU A 493 -45.01 19.96 34.12
CA LEU A 493 -44.13 21.08 33.75
C LEU A 493 -43.84 21.23 32.25
N ARG A 494 -44.24 20.30 31.39
CA ARG A 494 -44.09 20.39 29.92
C ARG A 494 -45.05 21.36 29.20
N ARG A 495 -45.70 22.30 29.90
CA ARG A 495 -46.51 23.39 29.30
C ARG A 495 -46.19 24.79 29.85
N TYR A 496 -44.92 25.09 30.16
CA TYR A 496 -44.52 26.44 30.62
C TYR A 496 -43.61 27.22 29.67
N SER A 497 -43.59 26.87 28.38
CA SER A 497 -43.22 27.81 27.31
C SER A 497 -44.40 28.69 26.88
N ILE A 498 -45.62 28.41 27.36
CA ILE A 498 -46.77 29.29 27.21
C ILE A 498 -46.90 30.07 28.51
N ALA A 499 -46.80 31.39 28.38
CA ALA A 499 -47.14 32.42 29.35
C ALA A 499 -47.77 31.88 30.65
N VAL A 500 -46.96 31.75 31.71
CA VAL A 500 -47.50 31.62 33.08
C VAL A 500 -48.50 32.75 33.26
N PRO A 501 -49.81 32.46 33.52
CA PRO A 501 -50.82 33.49 33.62
C PRO A 501 -50.35 34.57 34.59
N PRO A 502 -50.47 35.86 34.23
CA PRO A 502 -49.84 36.97 34.95
C PRO A 502 -50.16 36.99 36.46
N ASP A 503 -51.26 36.36 36.86
CA ASP A 503 -51.76 36.27 38.23
C ASP A 503 -51.51 34.94 38.97
N SER A 504 -50.74 34.01 38.40
CA SER A 504 -50.36 32.79 39.11
C SER A 504 -49.65 33.12 40.42
N LEU A 505 -50.12 32.49 41.52
CA LEU A 505 -49.52 32.61 42.85
C LEU A 505 -48.01 32.38 42.81
N VAL A 506 -47.54 31.44 41.98
CA VAL A 506 -46.10 31.15 41.82
C VAL A 506 -45.35 32.36 41.25
N ARG A 507 -45.87 32.99 40.20
CA ARG A 507 -45.25 34.18 39.59
C ARG A 507 -45.28 35.40 40.52
N ARG A 508 -46.37 35.58 41.28
CA ARG A 508 -46.50 36.63 42.30
C ARG A 508 -45.56 36.41 43.47
N LEU A 509 -45.37 35.17 43.91
CA LEU A 509 -44.40 34.81 44.93
C LEU A 509 -42.97 34.97 44.43
N THR A 510 -42.64 34.53 43.21
CA THR A 510 -41.30 34.70 42.63
C THR A 510 -40.96 36.17 42.38
N ARG A 511 -41.88 36.98 41.84
CA ARG A 511 -41.70 38.44 41.72
C ARG A 511 -41.60 39.12 43.08
N GLY A 512 -42.41 38.69 44.06
CA GLY A 512 -42.33 39.19 45.44
C GLY A 512 -40.99 38.88 46.08
N LEU A 513 -40.47 37.66 45.90
CA LEU A 513 -39.15 37.25 46.39
C LEU A 513 -38.03 38.00 45.67
N HIS A 514 -38.12 38.14 44.35
CA HIS A 514 -37.14 38.88 43.55
C HIS A 514 -37.10 40.34 43.96
N ARG A 515 -38.28 40.98 44.13
CA ARG A 515 -38.40 42.36 44.62
C ARG A 515 -37.85 42.52 46.04
N ILE A 516 -38.09 41.57 46.94
CA ILE A 516 -37.51 41.59 48.30
C ILE A 516 -35.99 41.41 48.27
N ASN A 517 -35.46 40.56 47.38
CA ASN A 517 -34.02 40.34 47.24
C ASN A 517 -33.32 41.56 46.61
N THR A 518 -33.87 42.13 45.54
CA THR A 518 -33.28 43.32 44.89
C THR A 518 -33.39 44.57 45.74
N GLN A 519 -34.44 44.69 46.57
CA GLN A 519 -34.56 45.78 47.55
C GLN A 519 -33.63 45.60 48.77
N ARG A 520 -33.14 44.38 49.05
CA ARG A 520 -32.25 44.10 50.19
C ARG A 520 -30.77 44.20 49.87
N THR A 521 -30.37 44.14 48.61
CA THR A 521 -28.97 44.32 48.19
C THR A 521 -28.51 45.78 48.25
N THR A 522 -29.42 46.75 48.40
CA THR A 522 -29.11 48.20 48.39
C THR A 522 -29.35 48.91 49.72
N SER A 523 -29.74 48.19 50.78
CA SER A 523 -29.90 48.78 52.11
C SER A 523 -29.27 47.86 53.14
N ASP A 524 -28.23 48.35 53.80
CA ASP A 524 -27.58 47.70 54.93
C ASP A 524 -28.60 47.12 55.91
N LEU A 525 -28.40 45.85 56.21
CA LEU A 525 -29.30 44.98 56.95
C LEU A 525 -29.28 45.32 58.45
N THR A 526 -29.82 46.48 58.83
CA THR A 526 -29.84 46.96 60.23
C THR A 526 -31.13 46.61 60.97
N SER A 527 -31.74 45.43 60.76
CA SER A 527 -32.94 45.03 61.53
C SER A 527 -32.66 44.12 62.73
N THR A 528 -31.61 43.30 62.67
CA THR A 528 -31.24 42.38 63.77
C THR A 528 -30.17 42.99 64.69
N THR A 529 -29.25 43.77 64.12
CA THR A 529 -28.23 44.54 64.85
C THR A 529 -28.78 45.56 65.86
N PRO A 530 -29.89 46.29 65.65
CA PRO A 530 -30.44 47.17 66.68
C PRO A 530 -31.00 46.39 67.86
N ILE A 531 -31.63 45.23 67.65
CA ILE A 531 -32.20 44.43 68.74
C ILE A 531 -31.09 43.83 69.61
N VAL A 532 -30.04 43.29 68.98
CA VAL A 532 -28.85 42.78 69.69
C VAL A 532 -28.15 43.90 70.45
N LYS A 533 -27.95 45.08 69.82
CA LYS A 533 -27.36 46.25 70.49
C LYS A 533 -28.22 46.75 71.65
N CYS A 534 -29.55 46.85 71.49
CA CYS A 534 -30.47 47.23 72.56
C CYS A 534 -30.45 46.23 73.72
N LEU A 535 -30.40 44.92 73.44
CA LEU A 535 -30.25 43.88 74.47
C LEU A 535 -28.91 43.98 75.21
N ALA A 536 -27.82 44.23 74.50
CA ALA A 536 -26.51 44.41 75.11
C ALA A 536 -26.47 45.66 76.01
N ILE A 537 -27.07 46.78 75.54
CA ILE A 537 -27.22 48.01 76.33
C ILE A 537 -28.06 47.75 77.57
N LEU A 538 -29.19 47.04 77.44
CA LEU A 538 -30.08 46.72 78.55
C LEU A 538 -29.39 45.81 79.58
N LYS A 539 -28.69 44.76 79.15
CA LYS A 539 -27.87 43.90 80.03
C LYS A 539 -26.82 44.72 80.78
N LYS A 540 -26.12 45.62 80.09
CA LYS A 540 -25.12 46.53 80.70
C LYS A 540 -25.75 47.46 81.74
N GLN A 541 -26.92 48.03 81.46
CA GLN A 541 -27.63 48.90 82.39
C GLN A 541 -28.13 48.15 83.63
N ILE A 542 -28.68 46.94 83.47
CA ILE A 542 -29.12 46.10 84.59
C ILE A 542 -27.93 45.72 85.48
N LEU A 543 -26.80 45.33 84.89
CA LEU A 543 -25.56 45.04 85.64
C LEU A 543 -25.04 46.27 86.40
N ALA A 544 -25.00 47.43 85.76
CA ALA A 544 -24.58 48.68 86.41
C ALA A 544 -25.55 49.11 87.53
N PHE A 545 -26.84 48.78 87.41
CA PHE A 545 -27.83 49.00 88.46
C PHE A 545 -27.63 48.05 89.63
N THR A 546 -27.46 46.75 89.39
CA THR A 546 -27.21 45.76 90.47
C THR A 546 -25.88 45.98 91.18
N GLN A 547 -24.82 46.40 90.47
CA GLN A 547 -23.55 46.80 91.08
C GLN A 547 -23.70 48.02 92.00
N ARG A 548 -24.44 49.05 91.57
CA ARG A 548 -24.73 50.23 92.41
C ARG A 548 -25.58 49.86 93.63
N LEU A 549 -26.59 49.01 93.46
CA LEU A 549 -27.42 48.53 94.56
C LEU A 549 -26.60 47.71 95.56
N HIS A 550 -25.72 46.82 95.07
CA HIS A 550 -24.79 46.08 95.92
C HIS A 550 -23.84 47.01 96.68
N ALA A 551 -23.24 48.01 96.02
CA ALA A 551 -22.38 48.99 96.67
C ALA A 551 -23.12 49.75 97.79
N SER A 552 -24.35 50.22 97.50
CA SER A 552 -25.19 50.88 98.51
C SER A 552 -25.59 49.95 99.67
N GLU A 553 -25.81 48.66 99.41
CA GLU A 553 -26.10 47.67 100.47
C GLU A 553 -24.86 47.36 101.30
N VAL A 554 -23.66 47.33 100.70
CA VAL A 554 -22.37 47.20 101.40
C VAL A 554 -22.13 48.42 102.29
N GLU A 555 -22.33 49.64 101.78
CA GLU A 555 -22.26 50.88 102.56
C GLU A 555 -23.27 50.87 103.71
N ARG A 556 -24.52 50.46 103.46
CA ARG A 556 -25.55 50.33 104.51
C ARG A 556 -25.13 49.33 105.59
N ARG A 557 -24.55 48.19 105.23
CA ARG A 557 -24.03 47.20 106.19
C ARG A 557 -22.83 47.74 106.97
N SER A 558 -21.94 48.47 106.31
CA SER A 558 -20.81 49.16 106.94
C SER A 558 -21.29 50.21 107.94
N LEU A 559 -22.24 51.07 107.57
CA LEU A 559 -22.84 52.06 108.47
C LEU A 559 -23.59 51.40 109.64
N ARG A 560 -24.23 50.24 109.42
CA ARG A 560 -24.82 49.46 110.52
C ARG A 560 -23.76 48.92 111.48
N LEU A 561 -22.61 48.48 110.97
CA LEU A 561 -21.47 48.07 111.79
C LEU A 561 -20.90 49.27 112.57
N GLU A 562 -20.75 50.43 111.93
CA GLU A 562 -20.31 51.66 112.61
C GLU A 562 -21.31 52.12 113.68
N LEU A 563 -22.62 52.09 113.41
CA LEU A 563 -23.65 52.36 114.41
C LEU A 563 -23.59 51.37 115.59
N SER A 564 -23.34 50.09 115.31
CA SER A 564 -23.15 49.09 116.38
C SER A 564 -21.87 49.37 117.19
N GLY A 565 -20.79 49.81 116.54
CA GLY A 565 -19.55 50.22 117.21
C GLY A 565 -19.70 51.50 118.03
N ILE A 566 -20.46 52.49 117.55
CA ILE A 566 -20.80 53.69 118.33
C ILE A 566 -21.70 53.33 119.51
N LYS A 567 -22.67 52.43 119.32
CA LYS A 567 -23.50 51.91 120.41
C LYS A 567 -22.67 51.16 121.46
N GLN A 568 -21.63 50.44 121.04
CA GLN A 568 -20.64 49.82 121.93
C GLN A 568 -19.79 50.88 122.66
N LYS A 569 -19.32 51.93 121.97
CA LYS A 569 -18.60 53.05 122.59
C LYS A 569 -19.46 53.85 123.58
N ILE A 570 -20.76 54.02 123.31
CA ILE A 570 -21.72 54.60 124.27
C ILE A 570 -21.90 53.67 125.47
N SER A 571 -21.90 52.35 125.25
CA SER A 571 -21.91 51.38 126.34
C SER A 571 -20.60 51.38 127.15
N GLU A 572 -19.46 51.70 126.53
CA GLU A 572 -18.16 51.92 127.19
C GLU A 572 -18.17 53.23 128.00
N ILE A 573 -18.65 54.34 127.45
CA ILE A 573 -18.81 55.62 128.17
C ILE A 573 -19.81 55.48 129.34
N SER A 574 -20.84 54.63 129.21
CA SER A 574 -21.76 54.33 130.31
C SER A 574 -21.17 53.43 131.41
N LYS A 575 -20.04 52.78 131.14
CA LYS A 575 -19.28 51.94 132.08
C LYS A 575 -18.08 52.67 132.70
N ASP A 576 -17.74 53.87 132.22
CA ASP A 576 -16.61 54.70 132.69
C ASP A 576 -16.98 55.73 133.80
N VAL A 577 -17.94 55.41 134.68
CA VAL A 577 -18.20 56.15 135.96
C VAL A 577 -17.92 55.30 137.21
N GLY A 578 -17.38 54.08 137.07
CA GLY A 578 -16.93 53.26 138.21
C GLY A 578 -15.56 52.67 137.89
N GLY A 579 -14.52 53.26 138.47
CA GLY A 579 -13.13 52.99 138.07
C GLY A 579 -12.53 51.64 138.48
N ILE A 580 -11.25 51.56 138.10
CA ILE A 580 -10.12 50.76 138.63
C ILE A 580 -9.70 49.53 137.80
N GLU A 581 -8.62 49.76 137.01
CA GLU A 581 -7.40 48.94 136.81
C GLU A 581 -7.51 47.52 136.19
N THR A 582 -6.62 46.97 135.36
CA THR A 582 -5.31 47.30 134.76
C THR A 582 -5.01 46.24 133.67
N PHE A 583 -4.05 46.54 132.77
CA PHE A 583 -3.04 45.66 132.14
C PHE A 583 -2.90 45.70 130.59
N LYS A 584 -1.85 46.44 130.19
CA LYS A 584 -0.72 46.08 129.29
C LYS A 584 -0.78 46.29 127.75
N ALA A 585 0.18 47.15 127.35
CA ALA A 585 1.20 47.03 126.29
C ALA A 585 0.78 47.18 124.81
N GLN A 586 1.26 48.18 124.03
CA GLN A 586 2.61 48.30 123.38
C GLN A 586 2.96 47.05 122.54
N ASP A 587 3.56 47.09 121.33
CA ASP A 587 4.21 48.11 120.51
C ASP A 587 4.47 47.51 119.10
N LYS A 588 4.75 48.39 118.12
CA LYS A 588 5.61 48.31 116.90
C LYS A 588 5.98 47.00 116.16
N GLN A 589 5.84 47.13 114.82
CA GLN A 589 6.84 46.93 113.73
C GLN A 589 7.29 45.53 113.24
N SER A 590 7.16 45.37 111.91
CA SER A 590 8.20 45.01 110.92
C SER A 590 8.08 43.70 110.13
N LYS A 591 8.21 43.88 108.79
CA LYS A 591 8.75 43.00 107.74
C LYS A 591 8.75 41.49 107.97
N VAL A 592 7.79 40.81 107.35
CA VAL A 592 7.99 39.50 106.73
C VAL A 592 7.36 39.56 105.33
N ILE A 593 8.14 39.28 104.28
CA ILE A 593 7.57 39.02 102.95
C ILE A 593 6.70 37.77 103.11
N SER A 594 5.38 37.92 102.99
CA SER A 594 4.45 36.80 103.12
C SER A 594 4.85 35.70 102.13
N TYR A 595 4.91 34.47 102.64
CA TYR A 595 5.09 33.22 101.88
C TYR A 595 4.21 33.16 100.63
N GLU A 596 3.05 33.83 100.64
CA GLU A 596 2.14 33.92 99.51
C GLU A 596 2.72 34.68 98.31
N LYS A 597 3.51 35.74 98.51
CA LYS A 597 4.13 36.50 97.40
C LYS A 597 5.30 35.74 96.76
N PHE A 598 6.04 34.95 97.56
CA PHE A 598 7.07 34.07 97.03
C PHE A 598 6.44 32.92 96.24
N ARG A 599 5.31 32.38 96.73
CA ARG A 599 4.54 31.34 96.05
C ARG A 599 3.98 31.81 94.71
N THR A 600 3.45 33.04 94.61
CA THR A 600 2.97 33.57 93.34
C THR A 600 4.08 33.74 92.30
N VAL A 601 5.27 34.20 92.71
CA VAL A 601 6.43 34.32 91.79
C VAL A 601 6.92 32.94 91.35
N PHE A 602 6.88 31.94 92.25
CA PHE A 602 7.26 30.57 91.92
C PHE A 602 6.24 29.90 90.98
N ASP A 603 4.94 30.14 91.18
CA ASP A 603 3.87 29.65 90.31
C ASP A 603 3.93 30.32 88.93
N GLU A 604 4.27 31.61 88.85
CA GLU A 604 4.46 32.33 87.60
C GLU A 604 5.72 31.91 86.85
N LEU A 605 6.83 31.64 87.56
CA LEU A 605 8.06 31.07 86.98
C LEU A 605 7.81 29.67 86.43
N ASN A 606 7.10 28.81 87.17
CA ASN A 606 6.69 27.49 86.69
C ASN A 606 5.79 27.59 85.45
N SER A 607 4.85 28.54 85.44
CA SER A 607 3.98 28.79 84.29
C SER A 607 4.76 29.34 83.08
N ALA A 608 5.82 30.13 83.30
CA ALA A 608 6.71 30.60 82.24
C ALA A 608 7.57 29.46 81.68
N LEU A 609 8.08 28.56 82.53
CA LEU A 609 8.89 27.41 82.12
C LEU A 609 8.05 26.39 81.33
N LEU A 610 6.80 26.16 81.71
CA LEU A 610 5.86 25.34 80.93
C LEU A 610 5.60 25.92 79.54
N ARG A 611 5.35 27.24 79.45
CA ARG A 611 5.19 27.93 78.15
C ARG A 611 6.44 27.83 77.28
N GLU A 612 7.63 27.93 77.87
CA GLU A 612 8.89 27.75 77.16
C GLU A 612 9.06 26.32 76.64
N HIS A 613 8.69 25.32 77.45
CA HIS A 613 8.72 23.92 77.03
C HIS A 613 7.75 23.64 75.88
N GLU A 614 6.52 24.18 75.94
CA GLU A 614 5.54 24.10 74.84
C GLU A 614 6.05 24.79 73.56
N ALA A 615 6.71 25.95 73.69
CA ALA A 615 7.32 26.64 72.55
C ALA A 615 8.45 25.83 71.91
N GLN A 616 9.28 25.15 72.71
CA GLN A 616 10.34 24.27 72.22
C GLN A 616 9.79 23.05 71.47
N ILE A 617 8.70 22.46 71.94
CA ILE A 617 8.01 21.37 71.24
C ILE A 617 7.50 21.86 69.88
N LEU A 618 6.82 23.01 69.84
CA LEU A 618 6.32 23.59 68.59
C LEU A 618 7.45 23.92 67.61
N LEU A 619 8.58 24.43 68.08
CA LEU A 619 9.75 24.67 67.23
C LEU A 619 10.34 23.36 66.67
N HIS A 620 10.36 22.29 67.47
CA HIS A 620 10.81 20.99 67.01
C HIS A 620 9.86 20.40 65.95
N GLU A 621 8.54 20.52 66.14
CA GLU A 621 7.54 20.14 65.14
C GLU A 621 7.67 20.95 63.85
N GLN A 622 7.88 22.27 63.93
CA GLN A 622 8.11 23.10 62.74
C GLN A 622 9.40 22.73 62.01
N SER A 623 10.48 22.45 62.75
CA SER A 623 11.74 21.97 62.16
C SER A 623 11.57 20.62 61.46
N GLN A 624 10.79 19.71 62.06
CA GLN A 624 10.49 18.42 61.44
C GLN A 624 9.67 18.59 60.16
N GLN A 625 8.64 19.44 60.18
CA GLN A 625 7.84 19.75 58.99
C GLN A 625 8.69 20.37 57.87
N LEU A 626 9.65 21.24 58.20
CA LEU A 626 10.60 21.79 57.21
C LEU A 626 11.52 20.72 56.61
N LEU A 627 12.01 19.78 57.41
CA LEU A 627 12.81 18.66 56.90
C LEU A 627 11.98 17.74 55.99
N GLU A 628 10.73 17.45 56.36
CA GLU A 628 9.81 16.67 55.52
C GLU A 628 9.48 17.38 54.20
N LEU A 629 9.30 18.70 54.22
CA LEU A 629 9.11 19.50 53.01
C LEU A 629 10.38 19.52 52.14
N SER A 630 11.56 19.67 52.74
CA SER A 630 12.84 19.61 52.01
C SER A 630 13.01 18.26 51.31
N HIS A 631 12.73 17.15 52.00
CA HIS A 631 12.78 15.81 51.41
C HIS A 631 11.75 15.62 50.28
N LYS A 632 10.52 16.16 50.43
CA LYS A 632 9.52 16.13 49.34
C LYS A 632 9.97 16.95 48.13
N ILE A 633 10.64 18.08 48.33
CA ILE A 633 11.19 18.90 47.25
C ILE A 633 12.32 18.14 46.54
N GLU A 634 13.22 17.49 47.27
CA GLU A 634 14.29 16.67 46.69
C GLU A 634 13.73 15.50 45.87
N LEU A 635 12.72 14.78 46.38
CA LEU A 635 12.04 13.72 45.62
C LEU A 635 11.41 14.27 44.34
N HIS A 636 10.69 15.40 44.41
CA HIS A 636 10.11 16.01 43.21
C HIS A 636 11.17 16.47 42.21
N SER A 637 12.31 17.00 42.67
CA SER A 637 13.43 17.37 41.80
C SER A 637 14.04 16.15 41.11
N GLN A 638 14.13 15.01 41.80
CA GLN A 638 14.60 13.76 41.20
C GLN A 638 13.59 13.23 40.18
N GLU A 639 12.29 13.22 40.51
CA GLU A 639 11.24 12.84 39.56
C GLU A 639 11.20 13.75 38.32
N GLU A 640 11.48 15.04 38.47
CA GLU A 640 11.58 16.00 37.37
C GLU A 640 12.79 15.70 36.48
N ALA A 641 13.96 15.44 37.07
CA ALA A 641 15.17 15.04 36.33
C ALA A 641 14.97 13.72 35.57
N GLU A 642 14.29 12.73 36.15
CA GLU A 642 13.95 11.47 35.49
C GLU A 642 12.98 11.71 34.31
N LYS A 643 11.96 12.55 34.49
CA LYS A 643 11.05 12.93 33.40
C LYS A 643 11.81 13.63 32.28
N ASP A 644 12.68 14.57 32.59
CA ASP A 644 13.49 15.27 31.60
C ASP A 644 14.41 14.31 30.82
N GLN A 645 15.00 13.32 31.50
CA GLN A 645 15.77 12.27 30.84
C GLN A 645 14.89 11.44 29.88
N THR A 646 13.70 11.01 30.30
CA THR A 646 12.78 10.27 29.40
C THR A 646 12.31 11.14 28.23
N LEU A 647 12.11 12.44 28.44
CA LEU A 647 11.80 13.38 27.37
C LEU A 647 12.97 13.51 26.39
N GLU A 648 14.21 13.60 26.87
CA GLU A 648 15.38 13.59 25.99
C GLU A 648 15.50 12.31 25.15
N GLU A 649 15.26 11.13 25.75
CA GLU A 649 15.31 9.84 25.06
C GLU A 649 14.21 9.71 24.00
N THR A 650 12.99 10.16 24.31
CA THR A 650 11.89 10.19 23.34
C THR A 650 12.14 11.19 22.22
N VAL A 651 12.72 12.36 22.52
CA VAL A 651 13.14 13.34 21.52
C VAL A 651 14.23 12.77 20.62
N LYS A 652 15.25 12.10 21.19
CA LYS A 652 16.30 11.41 20.42
C LYS A 652 15.69 10.36 19.48
N SER A 653 14.83 9.49 20.00
CA SER A 653 14.12 8.47 19.21
C SER A 653 13.27 9.10 18.08
N LEU A 654 12.62 10.24 18.34
CA LEU A 654 11.84 10.97 17.36
C LEU A 654 12.74 11.62 16.29
N THR A 655 13.91 12.13 16.66
CA THR A 655 14.88 12.64 15.69
C THR A 655 15.44 11.54 14.79
N GLU A 656 15.69 10.34 15.33
CA GLU A 656 16.11 9.18 14.55
C GLU A 656 15.01 8.74 13.56
N MET A 657 13.75 8.65 14.02
CA MET A 657 12.61 8.37 13.15
C MET A 657 12.45 9.43 12.05
N LYS A 658 12.65 10.71 12.38
CA LYS A 658 12.62 11.81 11.40
C LYS A 658 13.71 11.64 10.34
N MET A 659 14.94 11.31 10.74
CA MET A 659 16.04 11.08 9.80
C MET A 659 15.78 9.85 8.91
N GLU A 660 15.20 8.79 9.47
CA GLU A 660 14.83 7.60 8.70
C GLU A 660 13.70 7.89 7.70
N LEU A 661 12.74 8.73 8.07
CA LEU A 661 11.70 9.21 7.17
C LEU A 661 12.30 10.03 6.01
N TRP A 662 13.28 10.89 6.27
CA TRP A 662 14.01 11.62 5.22
C TRP A 662 14.72 10.68 4.24
N ARG A 663 15.38 9.61 4.73
CA ARG A 663 16.00 8.60 3.88
C ARG A 663 14.97 7.88 3.01
N LYS A 664 13.83 7.50 3.57
CA LYS A 664 12.75 6.86 2.82
C LYS A 664 12.12 7.80 1.79
N ASP A 665 11.94 9.08 2.11
CA ASP A 665 11.46 10.08 1.14
C ASP A 665 12.44 10.23 -0.04
N GLN A 666 13.75 10.21 0.23
CA GLN A 666 14.76 10.25 -0.83
C GLN A 666 14.72 9.01 -1.74
N LEU A 667 14.55 7.82 -1.16
CA LEU A 667 14.39 6.57 -1.93
C LEU A 667 13.11 6.56 -2.76
N LEU A 668 12.00 7.04 -2.20
CA LEU A 668 10.74 7.19 -2.93
C LEU A 668 10.89 8.14 -4.12
N ARG A 669 11.54 9.29 -3.93
CA ARG A 669 11.82 10.21 -5.05
C ARG A 669 12.71 9.59 -6.13
N GLN A 670 13.63 8.71 -5.76
CA GLN A 670 14.44 7.98 -6.73
C GLN A 670 13.60 6.97 -7.51
N GLN A 671 12.71 6.23 -6.83
CA GLN A 671 11.78 5.31 -7.46
C GLN A 671 10.77 6.01 -8.37
N ASP A 672 10.23 7.18 -7.98
CA ASP A 672 9.32 7.97 -8.80
C ASP A 672 9.98 8.43 -10.12
N ARG A 673 11.27 8.78 -10.09
CA ARG A 673 12.04 9.09 -11.31
C ARG A 673 12.17 7.88 -12.22
N GLN A 674 12.46 6.70 -11.65
CA GLN A 674 12.55 5.45 -12.42
C GLN A 674 11.20 5.06 -13.02
N LEU A 675 10.11 5.21 -12.27
CA LEU A 675 8.75 4.98 -12.76
C LEU A 675 8.38 5.95 -13.88
N SER A 676 8.70 7.24 -13.72
CA SER A 676 8.47 8.24 -14.76
C SER A 676 9.23 7.92 -16.05
N GLN A 677 10.48 7.44 -15.93
CA GLN A 677 11.28 7.01 -17.07
C GLN A 677 10.66 5.78 -17.76
N LEU A 678 10.26 4.77 -16.99
CA LEU A 678 9.59 3.58 -17.51
C LEU A 678 8.24 3.90 -18.18
N GLU A 679 7.48 4.84 -17.64
CA GLU A 679 6.25 5.32 -18.27
C GLU A 679 6.52 6.04 -19.59
N GLN A 680 7.59 6.84 -19.66
CA GLN A 680 7.97 7.50 -20.91
C GLN A 680 8.42 6.48 -21.97
N ASP A 681 9.23 5.49 -21.58
CA ASP A 681 9.68 4.44 -22.49
C ASP A 681 8.52 3.54 -22.94
N LYS A 682 7.57 3.25 -22.06
CA LYS A 682 6.31 2.60 -22.43
C LYS A 682 5.55 3.39 -23.50
N ARG A 683 5.36 4.70 -23.32
CA ARG A 683 4.67 5.54 -24.32
C ARG A 683 5.38 5.54 -25.67
N ARG A 684 6.72 5.64 -25.67
CA ARG A 684 7.53 5.55 -26.90
C ARG A 684 7.36 4.21 -27.61
N LEU A 685 7.30 3.11 -26.85
CA LEU A 685 7.05 1.78 -27.41
C LEU A 685 5.63 1.66 -27.97
N GLU A 686 4.62 2.20 -27.28
CA GLU A 686 3.24 2.23 -27.77
C GLU A 686 3.11 3.05 -29.07
N GLU A 687 3.78 4.19 -29.17
CA GLU A 687 3.85 5.00 -30.39
C GLU A 687 4.54 4.25 -31.54
N SER A 688 5.66 3.59 -31.27
CA SER A 688 6.37 2.77 -32.25
C SER A 688 5.53 1.60 -32.76
N ILE A 689 4.84 0.89 -31.85
CA ILE A 689 3.91 -0.19 -32.20
C ILE A 689 2.76 0.34 -33.03
N SER A 690 2.15 1.46 -32.65
CA SER A 690 1.06 2.08 -33.41
C SER A 690 1.49 2.48 -34.83
N SER A 691 2.69 3.05 -34.96
CA SER A 691 3.30 3.38 -36.24
C SER A 691 3.54 2.13 -37.10
N ALA A 692 4.15 1.09 -36.53
CA ALA A 692 4.39 -0.18 -37.21
C ALA A 692 3.07 -0.86 -37.63
N GLU A 693 2.06 -0.86 -36.76
CA GLU A 693 0.73 -1.38 -37.11
C GLU A 693 0.08 -0.57 -38.24
N SER A 694 0.23 0.76 -38.25
CA SER A 694 -0.30 1.59 -39.33
C SER A 694 0.38 1.27 -40.67
N ALA A 695 1.71 1.10 -40.68
CA ALA A 695 2.47 0.70 -41.86
C ALA A 695 2.12 -0.71 -42.35
N LEU A 696 1.89 -1.66 -41.44
CA LEU A 696 1.42 -3.00 -41.79
C LEU A 696 0.00 -2.96 -42.36
N ARG A 697 -0.89 -2.12 -41.82
CA ARG A 697 -2.25 -1.94 -42.37
C ARG A 697 -2.21 -1.32 -43.77
N THR A 698 -1.36 -0.33 -44.03
CA THR A 698 -1.22 0.25 -45.37
C THR A 698 -0.66 -0.75 -46.37
N ALA A 699 0.41 -1.47 -46.01
CA ALA A 699 0.99 -2.52 -46.87
C ALA A 699 0.01 -3.66 -47.17
N ALA A 700 -0.80 -4.08 -46.18
CA ALA A 700 -1.84 -5.09 -46.39
C ALA A 700 -2.92 -4.61 -47.36
N ARG A 701 -3.37 -3.35 -47.24
CA ARG A 701 -4.33 -2.74 -48.16
C ARG A 701 -3.75 -2.62 -49.58
N GLU A 702 -2.50 -2.19 -49.74
CA GLU A 702 -1.82 -2.11 -51.04
C GLU A 702 -1.78 -3.47 -51.73
N LYS A 703 -1.44 -4.53 -50.98
CA LYS A 703 -1.47 -5.90 -51.50
C LYS A 703 -2.87 -6.35 -51.92
N GLU A 704 -3.91 -5.98 -51.16
CA GLU A 704 -5.30 -6.31 -51.49
C GLU A 704 -5.79 -5.58 -52.76
N VAL A 705 -5.43 -4.31 -52.92
CA VAL A 705 -5.71 -3.52 -54.14
C VAL A 705 -5.05 -4.15 -55.36
N LEU A 706 -3.76 -4.51 -55.26
CA LEU A 706 -3.03 -5.19 -56.33
C LEU A 706 -3.68 -6.54 -56.70
N LEU A 707 -4.09 -7.32 -55.70
CA LEU A 707 -4.73 -8.61 -55.90
C LEU A 707 -6.10 -8.48 -56.59
N ASN A 708 -6.87 -7.45 -56.24
CA ASN A 708 -8.15 -7.14 -56.91
C ASN A 708 -7.95 -6.66 -58.36
N TYR A 709 -6.91 -5.86 -58.61
CA TYR A 709 -6.52 -5.46 -59.98
C TYR A 709 -6.13 -6.68 -60.83
N MET A 710 -5.24 -7.53 -60.32
CA MET A 710 -4.82 -8.77 -61.00
C MET A 710 -5.99 -9.72 -61.28
N LYS A 711 -6.91 -9.88 -60.34
CA LYS A 711 -8.15 -10.67 -60.55
C LYS A 711 -9.02 -10.08 -61.66
N SER A 712 -9.13 -8.76 -61.74
CA SER A 712 -9.90 -8.08 -62.79
C SER A 712 -9.27 -8.28 -64.17
N VAL A 713 -7.95 -8.17 -64.26
CA VAL A 713 -7.17 -8.46 -65.48
C VAL A 713 -7.33 -9.92 -65.90
N ALA A 714 -7.19 -10.86 -64.96
CA ALA A 714 -7.39 -12.29 -65.22
C ALA A 714 -8.82 -12.59 -65.71
N ALA A 715 -9.84 -11.97 -65.11
CA ALA A 715 -11.23 -12.11 -65.55
C ALA A 715 -11.47 -11.54 -66.96
N ALA A 716 -10.79 -10.46 -67.33
CA ALA A 716 -10.86 -9.90 -68.69
C ALA A 716 -10.25 -10.86 -69.73
N PHE A 717 -9.07 -11.43 -69.46
CA PHE A 717 -8.47 -12.45 -70.33
C PHE A 717 -9.30 -13.73 -70.41
N GLN A 718 -9.91 -14.14 -69.29
CA GLN A 718 -10.79 -15.29 -69.24
C GLN A 718 -12.00 -15.12 -70.17
N LYS A 719 -12.64 -13.94 -70.17
CA LYS A 719 -13.74 -13.63 -71.10
C LYS A 719 -13.32 -13.72 -72.56
N ILE A 720 -12.10 -13.32 -72.92
CA ILE A 720 -11.59 -13.40 -74.30
C ILE A 720 -11.38 -14.86 -74.71
N ARG A 721 -10.80 -15.68 -73.82
CA ARG A 721 -10.65 -17.12 -74.05
C ARG A 721 -12.01 -17.81 -74.25
N ASP A 722 -13.02 -17.40 -73.48
CA ASP A 722 -14.36 -17.95 -73.57
C ASP A 722 -15.08 -17.46 -74.85
N GLN A 723 -14.73 -16.27 -75.37
CA GLN A 723 -15.22 -15.76 -76.67
C GLN A 723 -14.53 -16.41 -77.88
N THR A 724 -13.24 -16.75 -77.79
CA THR A 724 -12.49 -17.42 -78.88
C THR A 724 -12.74 -18.92 -78.97
N SER A 725 -13.32 -19.53 -77.93
CA SER A 725 -13.68 -20.96 -77.90
C SER A 725 -15.10 -21.28 -78.39
N LEU A 726 -15.91 -20.28 -78.76
CA LEU A 726 -17.23 -20.51 -79.36
C LEU A 726 -17.11 -20.94 -80.85
N PRO A 727 -17.82 -21.98 -81.33
CA PRO A 727 -17.63 -22.49 -82.69
C PRO A 727 -18.17 -21.55 -83.76
N LYS A 728 -17.41 -21.41 -84.86
CA LYS A 728 -17.80 -20.72 -86.10
C LYS A 728 -19.19 -21.20 -86.58
N THR A 729 -20.19 -20.34 -86.50
CA THR A 729 -21.40 -20.45 -87.33
C THR A 729 -21.52 -19.22 -88.21
N ALA A 730 -21.74 -19.50 -89.48
CA ALA A 730 -21.68 -18.60 -90.60
C ALA A 730 -22.72 -17.48 -90.49
N THR A 731 -22.28 -16.23 -90.49
CA THR A 731 -23.01 -15.15 -91.16
C THR A 731 -22.07 -14.04 -91.57
N LEU A 732 -22.32 -13.53 -92.77
CA LEU A 732 -21.56 -12.57 -93.53
C LEU A 732 -21.09 -11.34 -92.72
N ARG A 733 -19.83 -10.98 -92.97
CA ARG A 733 -19.40 -9.59 -93.21
C ARG A 733 -19.57 -8.65 -92.00
N GLN A 734 -18.75 -8.87 -90.98
CA GLN A 734 -18.28 -7.81 -90.11
C GLN A 734 -16.82 -8.07 -89.75
N ASP A 735 -16.00 -7.04 -89.89
CA ASP A 735 -14.56 -7.06 -89.69
C ASP A 735 -14.22 -7.63 -88.31
N PHE A 736 -13.60 -8.81 -88.29
CA PHE A 736 -13.00 -9.38 -87.09
C PHE A 736 -11.72 -8.61 -86.75
N ILE A 737 -11.87 -7.35 -86.36
CA ILE A 737 -10.84 -6.66 -85.59
C ILE A 737 -10.91 -7.29 -84.20
N PHE A 738 -9.93 -8.10 -83.84
CA PHE A 738 -9.73 -8.56 -82.46
C PHE A 738 -9.86 -7.35 -81.53
N GLN A 739 -11.02 -7.19 -80.88
CA GLN A 739 -11.24 -6.01 -80.03
C GLN A 739 -10.33 -6.15 -78.81
N LEU A 740 -9.48 -5.13 -78.66
CA LEU A 740 -8.53 -5.01 -77.58
C LEU A 740 -9.21 -5.16 -76.21
N PRO A 741 -8.56 -5.79 -75.21
CA PRO A 741 -9.02 -5.70 -73.84
C PRO A 741 -9.12 -4.23 -73.42
N LYS A 742 -10.34 -3.69 -73.31
CA LYS A 742 -10.59 -2.44 -72.60
C LYS A 742 -10.50 -2.74 -71.11
N ILE A 743 -9.27 -2.85 -70.60
CA ILE A 743 -9.02 -2.86 -69.16
C ILE A 743 -9.39 -1.45 -68.69
N PRO A 744 -10.42 -1.25 -67.83
CA PRO A 744 -10.78 0.08 -67.37
C PRO A 744 -9.60 0.65 -66.57
N PRO A 745 -8.99 1.78 -66.98
CA PRO A 745 -7.86 2.36 -66.25
C PRO A 745 -8.28 3.06 -64.95
N LYS A 746 -9.57 3.12 -64.64
CA LYS A 746 -10.10 3.90 -63.51
C LYS A 746 -11.16 3.12 -62.76
N MET A 747 -10.78 2.53 -61.63
CA MET A 747 -11.75 2.13 -60.62
C MET A 747 -11.42 2.62 -59.20
N PHE A 748 -10.38 3.43 -58.99
CA PHE A 748 -10.04 3.95 -57.67
C PHE A 748 -9.60 5.41 -57.74
N GLU A 749 -10.56 6.33 -57.85
CA GLU A 749 -10.30 7.79 -57.88
C GLU A 749 -10.82 8.49 -56.62
N THR A 750 -11.00 7.78 -55.49
CA THR A 750 -11.58 8.38 -54.28
C THR A 750 -10.66 8.55 -53.07
N GLU A 751 -9.45 8.00 -53.03
CA GLU A 751 -8.49 8.35 -51.97
C GLU A 751 -7.08 8.36 -52.55
N GLU A 752 -6.24 9.29 -52.07
CA GLU A 752 -4.86 9.60 -52.49
C GLU A 752 -3.87 8.42 -52.38
N TYR A 753 -4.18 7.31 -53.05
CA TYR A 753 -3.31 6.15 -53.14
C TYR A 753 -2.37 6.34 -54.33
N THR A 754 -1.21 6.94 -54.07
CA THR A 754 -0.03 6.72 -54.90
C THR A 754 0.34 5.25 -54.75
N GLY A 755 -0.10 4.41 -55.71
CA GLY A 755 0.21 2.99 -55.73
C GLY A 755 1.71 2.77 -55.53
N GLY A 756 2.05 1.87 -54.60
CA GLY A 756 3.44 1.54 -54.30
C GLY A 756 4.23 1.10 -55.55
N PRO A 757 5.57 1.06 -55.47
CA PRO A 757 6.43 0.75 -56.62
C PRO A 757 6.03 -0.56 -57.31
N ASP A 758 5.61 -1.57 -56.55
CA ASP A 758 5.15 -2.85 -57.08
C ASP A 758 3.93 -2.70 -58.01
N PHE A 759 2.95 -1.87 -57.64
CA PHE A 759 1.75 -1.63 -58.45
C PHE A 759 2.11 -1.02 -59.81
N THR A 760 3.02 -0.04 -59.82
CA THR A 760 3.48 0.61 -61.06
C THR A 760 4.25 -0.34 -61.99
N VAL A 761 5.02 -1.28 -61.41
CA VAL A 761 5.73 -2.30 -62.18
C VAL A 761 4.74 -3.29 -62.82
N PHE A 762 3.72 -3.73 -62.08
CA PHE A 762 2.68 -4.62 -62.62
C PHE A 762 1.82 -3.94 -63.69
N GLU A 763 1.49 -2.67 -63.51
CA GLU A 763 0.76 -1.89 -64.52
C GLU A 763 1.57 -1.75 -65.83
N SER A 764 2.86 -1.39 -65.72
CA SER A 764 3.77 -1.31 -66.86
C SER A 764 3.94 -2.65 -67.59
N MET A 765 4.04 -3.76 -66.83
CA MET A 765 4.12 -5.10 -67.39
C MET A 765 2.86 -5.48 -68.19
N ILE A 766 1.67 -5.18 -67.66
CA ILE A 766 0.40 -5.46 -68.35
C ILE A 766 0.24 -4.61 -69.61
N ASN A 767 0.64 -3.34 -69.56
CA ASN A 767 0.62 -2.47 -70.74
C ASN A 767 1.59 -2.96 -71.82
N SER A 768 2.80 -3.36 -71.44
CA SER A 768 3.78 -3.95 -72.37
C SER A 768 3.24 -5.24 -73.01
N PHE A 769 2.54 -6.08 -72.25
CA PHE A 769 1.89 -7.27 -72.77
C PHE A 769 0.75 -6.94 -73.75
N LEU A 770 -0.08 -5.94 -73.42
CA LEU A 770 -1.14 -5.45 -74.32
C LEU A 770 -0.58 -4.92 -75.64
N ASP A 771 0.54 -4.20 -75.60
CA ASP A 771 1.21 -3.68 -76.80
C ASP A 771 1.76 -4.80 -77.68
N ILE A 772 2.38 -5.82 -77.07
CA ILE A 772 2.85 -7.01 -77.79
C ILE A 772 1.67 -7.78 -78.39
N TYR A 773 0.57 -7.91 -77.65
CA TYR A 773 -0.65 -8.55 -78.13
C TYR A 773 -1.25 -7.81 -79.32
N GLN A 774 -1.32 -6.47 -79.28
CA GLN A 774 -1.73 -5.63 -80.42
C GLN A 774 -0.82 -5.82 -81.64
N LEU A 775 0.50 -5.86 -81.42
CA LEU A 775 1.46 -6.05 -82.49
C LEU A 775 1.30 -7.43 -83.14
N ALA A 776 1.03 -8.46 -82.33
CA ALA A 776 0.74 -9.81 -82.83
C ALA A 776 -0.57 -9.87 -83.62
N CYS A 777 -1.64 -9.27 -83.10
CA CYS A 777 -2.94 -9.20 -83.79
C CYS A 777 -2.86 -8.44 -85.12
N SER A 778 -2.13 -7.32 -85.17
CA SER A 778 -1.94 -6.57 -86.41
C SER A 778 -1.09 -7.35 -87.43
N ARG A 779 -0.03 -8.05 -87.00
CA ARG A 779 0.74 -8.95 -87.87
C ARG A 779 -0.08 -10.12 -88.41
N ALA A 780 -0.89 -10.75 -87.56
CA ALA A 780 -1.80 -11.82 -87.98
C ALA A 780 -2.80 -11.31 -89.03
N ALA A 781 -3.40 -10.14 -88.82
CA ALA A 781 -4.29 -9.52 -89.79
C ALA A 781 -3.60 -9.20 -91.13
N THR A 782 -2.32 -8.77 -91.10
CA THR A 782 -1.54 -8.56 -92.34
C THR A 782 -1.19 -9.87 -93.04
N LEU A 783 -0.91 -10.95 -92.31
CA LEU A 783 -0.66 -12.28 -92.89
C LEU A 783 -1.95 -12.90 -93.47
N ASP A 784 -3.10 -12.71 -92.82
CA ASP A 784 -4.40 -13.11 -93.36
C ASP A 784 -4.75 -12.29 -94.62
N SER A 785 -4.37 -11.01 -94.66
CA SER A 785 -4.51 -10.18 -95.87
C SER A 785 -3.55 -10.61 -96.99
N GLN A 786 -2.34 -11.04 -96.65
CA GLN A 786 -1.35 -11.56 -97.62
C GLN A 786 -1.74 -12.93 -98.16
N THR A 787 -2.27 -13.84 -97.34
CA THR A 787 -2.79 -15.15 -97.80
C THR A 787 -4.05 -15.02 -98.66
N MET A 788 -4.87 -13.99 -98.44
CA MET A 788 -5.99 -13.62 -99.32
C MET A 788 -5.52 -12.98 -100.65
N LEU A 789 -4.35 -12.34 -100.69
CA LEU A 789 -3.71 -11.81 -101.90
C LEU A 789 -2.94 -12.88 -102.69
N ASP A 790 -2.29 -13.83 -102.02
CA ASP A 790 -1.53 -14.93 -102.65
C ASP A 790 -2.42 -16.10 -103.15
N ALA A 791 -3.69 -16.17 -102.72
CA ALA A 791 -4.68 -17.10 -103.31
C ALA A 791 -5.14 -16.68 -104.74
N GLY A 792 -4.61 -15.58 -105.27
CA GLY A 792 -5.04 -14.94 -106.49
C GLY A 792 -4.05 -14.91 -107.65
N THR A 793 -2.86 -15.55 -107.65
CA THR A 793 -2.04 -15.67 -108.88
C THR A 793 -0.94 -16.74 -108.81
N MET A 794 -0.93 -17.68 -109.74
CA MET A 794 0.21 -18.53 -110.17
C MET A 794 -0.04 -18.95 -111.63
N PRO A 795 0.94 -19.41 -112.45
CA PRO A 795 2.42 -19.41 -112.31
C PRO A 795 3.20 -19.04 -113.62
N SER A 796 4.52 -18.80 -113.57
CA SER A 796 5.51 -19.37 -114.55
C SER A 796 6.98 -18.92 -114.35
N THR A 797 7.86 -19.91 -114.12
CA THR A 797 9.22 -20.13 -114.67
C THR A 797 10.34 -19.06 -114.62
N GLY A 798 11.49 -19.45 -114.05
CA GLY A 798 12.80 -19.36 -114.76
C GLY A 798 13.94 -18.50 -114.16
N GLU A 799 14.88 -19.18 -113.50
CA GLU A 799 16.36 -19.03 -113.57
C GLU A 799 17.17 -17.76 -113.15
N LEU A 800 18.21 -18.06 -112.35
CA LEU A 800 19.59 -17.53 -112.28
C LEU A 800 19.93 -16.21 -111.52
N HIS A 801 20.81 -16.39 -110.50
CA HIS A 801 21.90 -15.57 -109.92
C HIS A 801 22.42 -14.31 -110.69
N PRO A 802 23.33 -13.44 -110.15
CA PRO A 802 23.75 -13.05 -108.78
C PRO A 802 24.08 -11.51 -108.64
N LYS A 803 24.79 -11.12 -107.54
CA LYS A 803 25.66 -9.93 -107.30
C LYS A 803 25.00 -8.61 -106.81
N ARG A 804 25.35 -8.13 -105.59
CA ARG A 804 26.47 -7.19 -105.24
C ARG A 804 26.24 -5.79 -105.84
N SER A 805 26.37 -4.65 -105.15
CA SER A 805 27.23 -4.28 -104.01
C SER A 805 27.05 -2.78 -103.67
N ALA A 806 27.67 -2.37 -102.55
CA ALA A 806 28.29 -1.05 -102.27
C ALA A 806 27.35 0.06 -101.76
N ALA A 807 27.71 0.94 -100.82
CA ALA A 807 28.88 1.18 -99.94
C ALA A 807 28.38 2.18 -98.85
N GLU A 808 29.00 2.48 -97.70
CA GLU A 808 30.40 2.68 -97.29
C GLU A 808 30.58 2.25 -95.80
N PHE A 809 31.58 1.42 -95.44
CA PHE A 809 32.97 1.74 -95.00
C PHE A 809 33.06 2.58 -93.68
N VAL A 810 33.42 2.05 -92.48
CA VAL A 810 34.72 1.48 -91.95
C VAL A 810 35.72 2.60 -91.57
N PRO A 811 36.48 2.58 -90.43
CA PRO A 811 37.38 1.49 -89.96
C PRO A 811 37.31 1.11 -88.46
N LEU A 812 37.45 -0.19 -88.09
CA LEU A 812 38.68 -1.00 -87.83
C LEU A 812 39.53 -0.39 -86.69
N GLN A 813 39.94 -1.11 -85.63
CA GLN A 813 40.68 -2.39 -85.61
C GLN A 813 40.79 -2.93 -84.13
N PRO A 814 41.54 -4.00 -83.78
CA PRO A 814 41.05 -5.38 -83.58
C PRO A 814 41.27 -5.97 -82.15
N GLU A 815 40.61 -7.11 -81.90
CA GLU A 815 40.98 -8.14 -80.90
C GLU A 815 42.45 -8.60 -81.06
N PRO A 816 43.11 -9.16 -80.02
CA PRO A 816 43.19 -10.64 -80.01
C PRO A 816 43.29 -11.35 -78.64
N ASP A 817 42.70 -12.56 -78.63
CA ASP A 817 43.25 -13.88 -78.27
C ASP A 817 43.60 -14.31 -76.83
N PHE A 818 42.87 -15.37 -76.44
CA PHE A 818 43.32 -16.72 -76.02
C PHE A 818 44.56 -16.93 -75.12
N SER A 819 44.30 -17.64 -74.02
CA SER A 819 45.10 -18.76 -73.46
C SER A 819 46.58 -18.54 -73.11
N GLN A 820 46.90 -18.61 -71.81
CA GLN A 820 47.79 -19.61 -71.18
C GLN A 820 48.29 -19.12 -69.81
N SER A 821 47.99 -19.87 -68.75
CA SER A 821 49.03 -20.51 -67.92
C SER A 821 48.42 -21.04 -66.62
N HIS A 822 48.36 -22.36 -66.56
CA HIS A 822 48.54 -23.09 -65.32
C HIS A 822 49.91 -22.77 -64.70
N ALA A 823 49.98 -23.01 -63.40
CA ALA A 823 51.14 -23.13 -62.53
C ALA A 823 51.66 -21.82 -61.91
N ASN A 824 51.38 -21.65 -60.61
CA ASN A 824 52.40 -22.03 -59.64
C ASN A 824 51.90 -22.02 -58.18
N PHE A 825 52.33 -23.07 -57.47
CA PHE A 825 52.35 -23.28 -56.01
C PHE A 825 51.08 -23.72 -55.28
N SER A 826 50.82 -25.02 -55.41
CA SER A 826 50.81 -25.93 -54.27
C SER A 826 51.97 -25.67 -53.27
N ASN A 827 51.63 -25.45 -51.99
CA ASN A 827 52.40 -25.73 -50.77
C ASN A 827 51.59 -25.15 -49.59
N ILE A 828 51.38 -25.73 -48.42
CA ILE A 828 51.78 -26.95 -47.70
C ILE A 828 50.67 -27.09 -46.65
N ASN A 829 49.88 -28.15 -46.69
CA ASN A 829 49.97 -29.27 -45.75
C ASN A 829 50.05 -28.89 -44.26
N SER A 830 49.06 -29.40 -43.54
CA SER A 830 49.25 -30.24 -42.34
C SER A 830 49.51 -29.57 -40.99
N ARG A 831 48.72 -30.05 -40.01
CA ARG A 831 49.01 -30.12 -38.57
C ARG A 831 48.97 -28.75 -37.87
N THR A 832 48.47 -28.59 -36.65
CA THR A 832 48.38 -29.54 -35.55
C THR A 832 47.38 -28.99 -34.53
N PHE A 833 46.62 -29.91 -33.95
CA PHE A 833 46.02 -29.75 -32.64
C PHE A 833 47.09 -29.47 -31.57
N GLN A 834 46.65 -28.78 -30.53
CA GLN A 834 47.18 -28.70 -29.16
C GLN A 834 48.18 -27.57 -28.80
N PRO A 835 48.53 -27.39 -27.51
CA PRO A 835 47.81 -26.49 -26.60
C PRO A 835 48.77 -25.63 -25.77
N ILE A 836 48.43 -24.41 -25.37
CA ILE A 836 49.25 -23.68 -24.39
C ILE A 836 48.31 -23.04 -23.38
N ARG A 837 48.02 -23.75 -22.29
CA ARG A 837 48.75 -23.80 -21.00
C ARG A 837 48.59 -22.53 -20.19
N PHE A 838 47.93 -22.73 -19.05
CA PHE A 838 48.10 -21.94 -17.84
C PHE A 838 49.59 -21.69 -17.55
N SER A 839 49.92 -20.42 -17.31
CA SER A 839 51.00 -20.03 -16.42
C SER A 839 50.46 -18.94 -15.49
N SER A 840 50.31 -19.33 -14.22
CA SER A 840 50.37 -18.44 -13.07
C SER A 840 51.67 -17.64 -13.09
N VAL A 841 51.64 -16.36 -12.72
CA VAL A 841 52.45 -15.78 -11.62
C VAL A 841 52.09 -14.29 -11.48
N ASN A 842 52.04 -13.89 -10.21
CA ASN A 842 51.78 -12.58 -9.65
C ASN A 842 52.74 -11.45 -10.07
N ASP A 843 52.33 -10.26 -9.65
CA ASP A 843 53.09 -9.03 -9.41
C ASP A 843 53.38 -8.13 -10.61
N LEU A 844 52.59 -7.05 -10.71
CA LEU A 844 53.14 -5.71 -10.51
C LEU A 844 52.02 -4.68 -10.31
N THR A 845 52.08 -4.08 -9.14
CA THR A 845 51.49 -2.80 -8.76
C THR A 845 51.91 -1.70 -9.73
N GLN A 846 50.96 -0.92 -10.23
CA GLN A 846 51.16 0.51 -10.53
C GLN A 846 49.81 1.22 -10.70
N THR A 847 49.45 1.92 -9.63
CA THR A 847 48.87 3.27 -9.63
C THR A 847 48.59 3.89 -10.99
N THR A 848 47.32 4.13 -11.29
CA THR A 848 46.91 5.32 -12.04
C THR A 848 45.48 5.67 -11.68
N THR A 849 45.37 6.67 -10.80
CA THR A 849 44.19 7.52 -10.64
C THR A 849 43.82 8.18 -11.98
N PRO A 850 42.54 8.47 -12.19
CA PRO A 850 42.19 9.81 -12.66
C PRO A 850 41.10 10.45 -11.80
N ASP A 851 41.49 11.57 -11.22
CA ASP A 851 40.76 12.81 -11.00
C ASP A 851 39.25 12.79 -10.73
N LEU A 852 38.96 13.14 -9.47
CA LEU A 852 37.80 13.92 -9.10
C LEU A 852 37.70 15.20 -9.94
N ALA A 853 36.69 15.29 -10.79
CA ALA A 853 36.16 16.58 -11.24
C ALA A 853 34.98 16.98 -10.33
N ALA A 854 35.27 17.84 -9.37
CA ALA A 854 34.29 18.57 -8.58
C ALA A 854 33.41 19.44 -9.51
N ARG A 855 32.10 19.20 -9.50
CA ARG A 855 31.10 20.20 -9.91
C ARG A 855 30.25 20.57 -8.71
N THR A 856 30.76 21.52 -7.96
CA THR A 856 29.97 22.41 -7.11
C THR A 856 29.09 23.29 -8.00
N HIS A 857 27.77 23.23 -7.82
CA HIS A 857 26.90 24.33 -8.20
C HIS A 857 26.02 24.71 -7.00
N PRO A 858 25.81 26.03 -6.79
CA PRO A 858 25.29 26.57 -5.56
C PRO A 858 23.76 26.50 -5.50
N LEU A 859 23.25 26.28 -4.30
CA LEU A 859 21.90 26.62 -3.88
C LEU A 859 21.63 28.12 -4.11
N PRO A 860 20.48 28.52 -4.67
CA PRO A 860 19.92 29.82 -4.39
C PRO A 860 18.93 29.71 -3.24
N SER A 861 19.27 30.37 -2.14
CA SER A 861 18.32 30.80 -1.12
C SER A 861 17.31 31.77 -1.74
N GLN A 862 16.00 31.50 -1.60
CA GLN A 862 14.99 32.54 -1.35
C GLN A 862 13.61 31.93 -1.00
N ARG A 863 13.13 32.33 0.19
CA ARG A 863 11.80 32.17 0.83
C ARG A 863 11.38 30.79 1.35
#